data_AF-A0A8B9G0B8-F1
#
_entry.id   AF-A0A8B9G0B8-F1
#
_cell.length_a   1.000
_cell.length_b   1.000
_cell.length_c   1.000
_cell.angle_alpha   90.00
_cell.angle_beta   90.00
_cell.angle_gamma   90.00
#
_symmetry.space_group_name_H-M   'P 1'
#
loop_
_entity.id
_entity.type
_entity.pdbx_description
1 polymer ?
#
loop_
_entity_poly.entity_id
_entity_poly.type
_entity_poly.pdbx_seq_one_letter_code
_entity_poly.pdbx_strand_id
1 'polypeptide(L)'
;ASEVDLNCPSNCQIHNTQFFGTDRQIIRRGQAFNFYARFQNREWDDSVDKAIFTVETDDPVYMDNQAHREEYVLNEHGILYEGVHKHITSRPWHFGQFEDGILDICLKILDIGASYHHGSDRDHCWRNDPVHVSMVVNHMIPENNDYLKGTKPFSWNGSVPILQQWYNGRCRPVRYGYCGSLASVMCTVMRCLGVPSRVVTSFCFPSSNENPLGINEIFDCTGKNLCGKDKLWRYHCWNESWMARRDLKQCCGDWQCLDPTPLETGRGTACSGPTWVRSIREGELDLDYDGHHLFSRVNSNYVGWLSQNNTKRTKFFCDPWPCGQRLITKRVGSEQFEDITGAYKYELGMMQRYCNASNCHIDRELSSLKNPFLSDSGINMRLKMANCPMYGEDVQLHWLLENLRNENKTLMFNLCAQIITYSGCPLDQFWKDSVTITLGPREVKTIPVCISYNQYGPYLCDHNIIKVVAVSDPECGEVLMVSRDIVINRPPVIVKLLNQPRLKVPCTAEISFCNPLQEDMKNCVMTLEGCGLFKDFQFQLQNQLWEFYKSSLRTEVVPILFIWWVCFFFSGGRQERQSCYSSMSLKTCCSKSSLITRSHIVALHVSELARFLILFLISMQFGNTGIQPAGTNHRGVHTLQAWQPPAPG
;
A
#
# COMPACT_ATOMS: atom_id res chain seq x y z
N ALA A 1 6.41 -37.13 -32.14
CA ALA A 1 7.12 -35.93 -32.61
C ALA A 1 8.59 -36.11 -32.29
N SER A 2 9.49 -35.75 -33.21
CA SER A 2 10.94 -35.80 -32.96
C SER A 2 11.47 -34.47 -32.42
N GLU A 3 10.75 -33.38 -32.67
CA GLU A 3 11.05 -32.02 -32.23
C GLU A 3 9.73 -31.27 -32.04
N VAL A 4 9.58 -30.55 -30.93
CA VAL A 4 8.44 -29.68 -30.65
C VAL A 4 8.99 -28.27 -30.43
N ASP A 5 8.59 -27.34 -31.28
CA ASP A 5 8.83 -25.92 -31.10
C ASP A 5 7.63 -25.29 -30.40
N LEU A 6 7.86 -24.78 -29.20
CA LEU A 6 6.86 -24.14 -28.35
C LEU A 6 6.56 -22.69 -28.76
N ASN A 7 7.22 -22.15 -29.78
CA ASN A 7 7.02 -20.80 -30.29
C ASN A 7 7.04 -19.74 -29.17
N CYS A 8 7.96 -19.91 -28.21
CA CYS A 8 8.00 -19.17 -26.95
C CYS A 8 7.96 -17.64 -27.16
N PRO A 9 8.77 -17.03 -28.07
CA PRO A 9 8.76 -15.56 -28.22
C PRO A 9 7.39 -15.00 -28.61
N SER A 10 6.71 -15.64 -29.57
CA SER A 10 5.40 -15.20 -30.03
C SER A 10 4.32 -15.42 -28.98
N ASN A 11 4.30 -16.60 -28.37
CA ASN A 11 3.32 -16.92 -27.34
C ASN A 11 3.49 -16.02 -26.11
N CYS A 12 4.72 -15.82 -25.63
CA CYS A 12 4.94 -14.95 -24.48
C CYS A 12 4.50 -13.51 -24.75
N GLN A 13 4.69 -13.01 -25.98
CA GLN A 13 4.19 -11.69 -26.37
C GLN A 13 2.66 -11.61 -26.39
N ILE A 14 1.99 -12.62 -26.97
CA ILE A 14 0.52 -12.70 -27.04
C ILE A 14 -0.11 -12.80 -25.64
N HIS A 15 0.55 -13.51 -24.73
CA HIS A 15 0.08 -13.73 -23.36
C HIS A 15 0.52 -12.66 -22.36
N ASN A 16 1.21 -11.60 -22.79
CA ASN A 16 1.77 -10.57 -21.89
C ASN A 16 2.66 -11.19 -20.77
N THR A 17 3.53 -12.12 -21.15
CA THR A 17 4.47 -12.82 -20.27
C THR A 17 5.92 -12.71 -20.76
N GLN A 18 6.16 -11.98 -21.86
CA GLN A 18 7.50 -11.68 -22.38
C GLN A 18 8.42 -10.97 -21.38
N PHE A 19 7.83 -10.31 -20.38
CA PHE A 19 8.56 -9.65 -19.29
C PHE A 19 9.35 -10.65 -18.42
N PHE A 20 8.91 -11.91 -18.33
CA PHE A 20 9.65 -12.99 -17.66
C PHE A 20 10.78 -13.59 -18.51
N GLY A 21 11.01 -13.06 -19.72
CA GLY A 21 11.87 -13.64 -20.74
C GLY A 21 11.09 -14.49 -21.76
N THR A 22 11.77 -14.82 -22.86
CA THR A 22 11.20 -15.60 -23.98
C THR A 22 11.83 -16.98 -24.15
N ASP A 23 12.76 -17.35 -23.27
CA ASP A 23 13.51 -18.61 -23.34
C ASP A 23 12.69 -19.80 -22.81
N ARG A 24 11.68 -19.52 -21.98
CA ARG A 24 10.71 -20.49 -21.46
C ARG A 24 9.29 -20.13 -21.87
N GLN A 25 8.47 -21.14 -22.11
CA GLN A 25 7.04 -20.95 -22.38
C GLN A 25 6.32 -20.61 -21.06
N ILE A 26 5.83 -19.37 -20.95
CA ILE A 26 4.92 -18.95 -19.88
C ILE A 26 3.65 -18.43 -20.55
N ILE A 27 2.51 -19.05 -20.26
CA ILE A 27 1.23 -18.71 -20.87
C ILE A 27 0.18 -18.49 -19.78
N ARG A 28 -0.90 -17.81 -20.15
CA ARG A 28 -2.07 -17.56 -19.30
C ARG A 28 -3.22 -18.46 -19.74
N ARG A 29 -3.95 -19.02 -18.78
CA ARG A 29 -5.12 -19.88 -19.03
C ARG A 29 -6.20 -19.15 -19.83
N GLY A 30 -7.10 -19.89 -20.47
CA GLY A 30 -8.23 -19.32 -21.22
C GLY A 30 -7.85 -18.61 -22.52
N GLN A 31 -6.56 -18.55 -22.87
CA GLN A 31 -6.06 -17.91 -24.09
C GLN A 31 -5.32 -18.93 -24.96
N ALA A 32 -5.54 -18.86 -26.28
CA ALA A 32 -4.91 -19.75 -27.24
C ALA A 32 -3.42 -19.44 -27.43
N PHE A 33 -2.61 -20.50 -27.59
CA PHE A 33 -1.19 -20.43 -27.94
C PHE A 33 -0.88 -21.42 -29.05
N ASN A 34 0.21 -21.19 -29.78
CA ASN A 34 0.62 -22.02 -30.91
C ASN A 34 1.85 -22.85 -30.56
N PHE A 35 1.91 -24.11 -30.97
CA PHE A 35 3.15 -24.89 -30.98
C PHE A 35 3.26 -25.65 -32.29
N TYR A 36 4.48 -25.98 -32.69
CA TYR A 36 4.77 -26.68 -33.93
C TYR A 36 5.43 -28.02 -33.61
N ALA A 37 4.75 -29.12 -33.92
CA ALA A 37 5.31 -30.45 -33.81
C ALA A 37 5.85 -30.89 -35.18
N ARG A 38 7.13 -31.30 -35.23
CA ARG A 38 7.71 -31.93 -36.42
C ARG A 38 7.68 -33.44 -36.27
N PHE A 39 7.20 -34.11 -37.31
CA PHE A 39 7.14 -35.56 -37.39
C PHE A 39 8.29 -36.04 -38.28
N GLN A 40 9.11 -36.93 -37.76
CA GLN A 40 10.09 -37.64 -38.57
C GLN A 40 9.39 -38.81 -39.26
N ASN A 41 9.70 -38.99 -40.55
CA ASN A 41 9.32 -40.12 -41.41
C ASN A 41 7.96 -40.05 -42.14
N ARG A 42 6.99 -39.25 -41.68
CA ARG A 42 5.75 -38.97 -42.43
C ARG A 42 5.04 -37.73 -41.90
N GLU A 43 4.20 -37.12 -42.73
CA GLU A 43 3.33 -36.01 -42.35
C GLU A 43 2.16 -36.48 -41.47
N TRP A 44 1.53 -35.51 -40.80
CA TRP A 44 0.27 -35.71 -40.09
C TRP A 44 -0.83 -36.08 -41.09
N ASP A 45 -1.57 -37.14 -40.78
CA ASP A 45 -2.68 -37.61 -41.61
C ASP A 45 -3.97 -37.64 -40.77
N ASP A 46 -4.88 -36.69 -41.04
CA ASP A 46 -6.16 -36.53 -40.34
C ASP A 46 -7.05 -37.78 -40.38
N SER A 47 -6.79 -38.73 -41.29
CA SER A 47 -7.57 -39.96 -41.43
C SER A 47 -7.13 -41.09 -40.48
N VAL A 48 -5.89 -41.04 -39.99
CA VAL A 48 -5.29 -42.09 -39.14
C VAL A 48 -4.75 -41.55 -37.82
N ASP A 49 -4.35 -40.28 -37.78
CA ASP A 49 -3.76 -39.65 -36.62
C ASP A 49 -4.83 -38.90 -35.81
N LYS A 50 -4.73 -39.01 -34.48
CA LYS A 50 -5.63 -38.32 -33.56
C LYS A 50 -4.85 -37.68 -32.43
N ALA A 51 -5.11 -36.41 -32.20
CA ALA A 51 -4.63 -35.66 -31.05
C ALA A 51 -5.84 -35.19 -30.25
N ILE A 52 -5.82 -35.41 -28.93
CA ILE A 52 -6.88 -34.98 -28.02
C ILE A 52 -6.22 -34.08 -26.99
N PHE A 53 -6.73 -32.86 -26.89
CA PHE A 53 -6.35 -31.90 -25.86
C PHE A 53 -7.58 -31.66 -24.99
N THR A 54 -7.42 -31.77 -23.67
CA THR A 54 -8.45 -31.39 -22.70
C THR A 54 -7.97 -30.13 -22.00
N VAL A 55 -8.73 -29.04 -22.13
CA VAL A 55 -8.40 -27.73 -21.53
C VAL A 55 -9.61 -27.18 -20.78
N GLU A 56 -9.39 -26.60 -19.61
CA GLU A 56 -10.38 -25.83 -18.85
C GLU A 56 -10.12 -24.34 -19.11
N THR A 57 -11.14 -23.60 -19.57
CA THR A 57 -10.95 -22.30 -20.25
C THR A 57 -11.55 -21.09 -19.52
N ASP A 58 -12.00 -21.23 -18.27
CA ASP A 58 -12.52 -20.09 -17.52
C ASP A 58 -11.41 -19.39 -16.70
N ASP A 59 -11.51 -18.07 -16.58
CA ASP A 59 -10.59 -17.25 -15.80
C ASP A 59 -11.33 -16.46 -14.70
N PRO A 60 -11.43 -17.01 -13.48
CA PRO A 60 -12.05 -16.31 -12.35
C PRO A 60 -11.33 -15.01 -11.94
N VAL A 61 -10.18 -14.65 -12.53
CA VAL A 61 -9.51 -13.36 -12.27
C VAL A 61 -9.60 -12.39 -13.45
N TYR A 62 -10.46 -12.66 -14.44
CA TYR A 62 -10.63 -11.79 -15.60
C TYR A 62 -10.99 -10.35 -15.19
N MET A 63 -10.22 -9.40 -15.71
CA MET A 63 -10.42 -7.96 -15.51
C MET A 63 -10.49 -7.31 -16.89
N ASP A 64 -11.64 -6.72 -17.22
CA ASP A 64 -11.94 -6.28 -18.59
C ASP A 64 -11.14 -5.03 -19.01
N ASN A 65 -10.97 -4.08 -18.09
CA ASN A 65 -10.32 -2.81 -18.38
C ASN A 65 -8.81 -2.98 -18.57
N GLN A 66 -8.32 -2.65 -19.77
CA GLN A 66 -6.91 -2.75 -20.14
C GLN A 66 -5.98 -1.91 -19.24
N ALA A 67 -6.34 -0.66 -18.93
CA ALA A 67 -5.53 0.20 -18.07
C ALA A 67 -5.45 -0.36 -16.63
N HIS A 68 -6.51 -1.02 -16.17
CA HIS A 68 -6.49 -1.69 -14.88
C HIS A 68 -5.60 -2.94 -14.90
N ARG A 69 -5.60 -3.73 -15.99
CA ARG A 69 -4.66 -4.86 -16.15
C ARG A 69 -3.21 -4.37 -16.18
N GLU A 70 -2.95 -3.25 -16.86
CA GLU A 70 -1.64 -2.61 -16.86
C GLU A 70 -1.21 -2.20 -15.46
N GLU A 71 -2.07 -1.56 -14.66
CA GLU A 71 -1.72 -1.13 -13.29
C GLU A 71 -1.65 -2.28 -12.27
N TYR A 72 -2.59 -3.23 -12.32
CA TYR A 72 -2.79 -4.21 -11.26
C TYR A 72 -2.17 -5.58 -11.54
N VAL A 73 -1.64 -5.81 -12.74
CA VAL A 73 -0.88 -7.03 -13.09
C VAL A 73 0.51 -6.68 -13.60
N LEU A 74 0.61 -5.76 -14.57
CA LEU A 74 1.87 -5.54 -15.30
C LEU A 74 2.77 -4.46 -14.68
N ASN A 75 2.22 -3.51 -13.93
CA ASN A 75 3.04 -2.46 -13.32
C ASN A 75 3.85 -3.05 -12.17
N GLU A 76 5.18 -2.94 -12.24
CA GLU A 76 6.09 -3.45 -11.21
C GLU A 76 6.35 -2.45 -10.09
N HIS A 77 5.69 -1.29 -10.13
CA HIS A 77 5.93 -0.21 -9.21
C HIS A 77 4.65 0.29 -8.55
N GLY A 78 4.71 0.43 -7.23
CA GLY A 78 3.61 0.89 -6.39
C GLY A 78 4.01 2.05 -5.48
N ILE A 79 3.02 2.48 -4.70
CA ILE A 79 3.19 3.47 -3.63
C ILE A 79 2.55 2.90 -2.37
N LEU A 80 3.30 2.96 -1.27
CA LEU A 80 2.78 2.78 0.07
C LEU A 80 2.42 4.14 0.65
N TYR A 81 1.25 4.24 1.26
CA TYR A 81 0.83 5.44 1.97
C TYR A 81 1.00 5.25 3.48
N GLU A 82 1.50 6.28 4.14
CA GLU A 82 1.89 6.26 5.56
C GLU A 82 1.50 7.59 6.22
N GLY A 83 1.70 7.70 7.54
CA GLY A 83 1.41 8.90 8.32
C GLY A 83 0.03 8.85 8.96
N VAL A 84 -0.78 9.89 8.80
CA VAL A 84 -2.12 9.98 9.41
C VAL A 84 -3.14 10.53 8.40
N HIS A 85 -4.44 10.31 8.64
CA HIS A 85 -5.51 10.72 7.70
C HIS A 85 -5.49 12.22 7.32
N LYS A 86 -5.01 13.10 8.22
CA LYS A 86 -4.88 14.56 7.96
C LYS A 86 -3.60 14.95 7.23
N HIS A 87 -2.58 14.10 7.24
CA HIS A 87 -1.28 14.36 6.63
C HIS A 87 -0.65 13.04 6.16
N ILE A 88 -0.97 12.70 4.92
CA ILE A 88 -0.55 11.45 4.29
C ILE A 88 0.80 11.67 3.62
N THR A 89 1.72 10.76 3.89
CA THR A 89 3.00 10.68 3.20
C THR A 89 3.02 9.43 2.32
N SER A 90 3.88 9.43 1.30
CA SER A 90 3.98 8.33 0.34
C SER A 90 5.40 7.83 0.25
N ARG A 91 5.54 6.53 0.06
CA ARG A 91 6.82 5.83 -0.11
C ARG A 91 6.75 4.94 -1.35
N PRO A 92 7.65 5.09 -2.33
CA PRO A 92 7.66 4.22 -3.50
C PRO A 92 7.99 2.78 -3.09
N TRP A 93 7.42 1.82 -3.81
CA TRP A 93 7.71 0.39 -3.63
C TRP A 93 7.93 -0.30 -4.97
N HIS A 94 8.97 -1.11 -5.08
CA HIS A 94 9.25 -1.94 -6.25
C HIS A 94 8.73 -3.37 -6.02
N PHE A 95 7.61 -3.73 -6.63
CA PHE A 95 7.09 -5.09 -6.60
C PHE A 95 8.04 -6.03 -7.37
N GLY A 96 8.44 -5.66 -8.58
CA GLY A 96 9.43 -6.40 -9.38
C GLY A 96 9.02 -7.84 -9.69
N GLN A 97 7.73 -8.08 -9.95
CA GLN A 97 7.20 -9.43 -10.16
C GLN A 97 7.76 -10.15 -11.40
N PHE A 98 8.40 -9.43 -12.34
CA PHE A 98 9.03 -10.00 -13.53
C PHE A 98 10.56 -10.11 -13.42
N GLU A 99 11.14 -9.73 -12.28
CA GLU A 99 12.58 -9.87 -12.05
C GLU A 99 13.01 -11.34 -12.06
N ASP A 100 14.28 -11.56 -12.41
CA ASP A 100 14.83 -12.90 -12.60
C ASP A 100 14.68 -13.77 -11.33
N GLY A 101 14.24 -15.01 -11.54
CA GLY A 101 13.95 -15.99 -10.48
C GLY A 101 12.69 -15.73 -9.65
N ILE A 102 12.02 -14.57 -9.73
CA ILE A 102 10.85 -14.27 -8.87
C ILE A 102 9.67 -15.19 -9.16
N LEU A 103 9.41 -15.54 -10.42
CA LEU A 103 8.35 -16.50 -10.76
C LEU A 103 8.59 -17.86 -10.09
N ASP A 104 9.82 -18.37 -10.14
CA ASP A 104 10.18 -19.66 -9.56
C ASP A 104 10.08 -19.62 -8.03
N ILE A 105 10.41 -18.48 -7.40
CA ILE A 105 10.19 -18.26 -5.97
C ILE A 105 8.69 -18.25 -5.64
N CYS A 106 7.85 -17.58 -6.44
CA CYS A 106 6.41 -17.56 -6.22
C CYS A 106 5.79 -18.96 -6.35
N LEU A 107 6.22 -19.76 -7.32
CA LEU A 107 5.83 -21.16 -7.44
C LEU A 107 6.32 -21.98 -6.23
N LYS A 108 7.54 -21.73 -5.75
CA LYS A 108 8.08 -22.38 -4.55
C LYS A 108 7.28 -22.07 -3.29
N ILE A 109 6.76 -20.85 -3.14
CA ILE A 109 5.85 -20.48 -2.04
C ILE A 109 4.62 -21.39 -2.05
N LEU A 110 4.00 -21.60 -3.22
CA LEU A 110 2.85 -22.50 -3.37
C LEU A 110 3.22 -23.97 -3.09
N ASP A 111 4.42 -24.41 -3.47
CA ASP A 111 4.89 -25.78 -3.21
C ASP A 111 5.11 -26.07 -1.73
N ILE A 112 5.60 -25.09 -0.96
CA ILE A 112 5.79 -25.23 0.49
C ILE A 112 4.45 -25.10 1.20
N GLY A 113 3.64 -24.13 0.79
CA GLY A 113 2.33 -23.85 1.38
C GLY A 113 1.30 -24.96 1.16
N ALA A 114 1.48 -25.83 0.16
CA ALA A 114 0.64 -27.02 -0.03
C ALA A 114 0.55 -27.87 1.24
N SER A 115 1.66 -28.02 1.99
CA SER A 115 1.66 -28.78 3.25
C SER A 115 0.78 -28.23 4.38
N TYR A 116 0.19 -27.03 4.22
CA TYR A 116 -0.71 -26.40 5.19
C TYR A 116 -2.01 -27.19 5.46
N HIS A 117 -2.50 -27.96 4.48
CA HIS A 117 -3.62 -28.88 4.67
C HIS A 117 -3.12 -30.31 4.86
N HIS A 118 -2.56 -30.61 6.04
CA HIS A 118 -2.32 -32.00 6.46
C HIS A 118 -3.65 -32.78 6.47
N GLY A 119 -3.99 -33.46 5.36
CA GLY A 119 -5.18 -34.32 5.34
C GLY A 119 -5.64 -34.90 4.02
N SER A 120 -5.15 -34.49 2.84
CA SER A 120 -5.53 -35.18 1.61
C SER A 120 -4.46 -35.13 0.53
N ASP A 121 -4.22 -36.25 -0.14
CA ASP A 121 -3.41 -36.41 -1.37
C ASP A 121 -3.97 -35.59 -2.58
N ARG A 122 -4.61 -34.43 -2.35
CA ARG A 122 -5.36 -33.64 -3.34
C ARG A 122 -4.86 -32.19 -3.50
N ASP A 123 -3.69 -31.83 -2.99
CA ASP A 123 -3.20 -30.42 -3.02
C ASP A 123 -2.89 -29.86 -4.41
N HIS A 124 -2.52 -30.69 -5.39
CA HIS A 124 -2.28 -30.19 -6.74
C HIS A 124 -3.57 -29.76 -7.47
N CYS A 125 -4.74 -30.15 -6.96
CA CYS A 125 -6.02 -30.00 -7.66
C CYS A 125 -6.73 -28.65 -7.41
N TRP A 126 -6.20 -27.76 -6.58
CA TRP A 126 -6.88 -26.50 -6.19
C TRP A 126 -6.13 -25.22 -6.60
N ARG A 127 -4.98 -25.33 -7.28
CA ARG A 127 -4.26 -24.14 -7.81
C ARG A 127 -4.97 -23.46 -8.98
N ASN A 128 -6.02 -24.08 -9.53
CA ASN A 128 -6.90 -23.45 -10.50
C ASN A 128 -7.88 -22.45 -9.84
N ASP A 129 -8.08 -22.51 -8.52
CA ASP A 129 -8.93 -21.62 -7.76
C ASP A 129 -8.14 -20.45 -7.12
N PRO A 130 -8.36 -19.20 -7.54
CA PRO A 130 -7.68 -18.04 -6.97
C PRO A 130 -7.98 -17.83 -5.48
N VAL A 131 -9.11 -18.32 -4.96
CA VAL A 131 -9.44 -18.24 -3.52
C VAL A 131 -8.46 -19.10 -2.73
N HIS A 132 -8.26 -20.35 -3.16
CA HIS A 132 -7.30 -21.26 -2.56
C HIS A 132 -5.87 -20.73 -2.65
N VAL A 133 -5.44 -20.27 -3.84
CA VAL A 133 -4.12 -19.64 -4.03
C VAL A 133 -3.94 -18.47 -3.07
N SER A 134 -4.97 -17.62 -2.91
CA SER A 134 -4.91 -16.48 -2.00
C SER A 134 -4.72 -16.90 -0.54
N MET A 135 -5.45 -17.92 -0.07
CA MET A 135 -5.30 -18.43 1.29
C MET A 135 -3.88 -18.96 1.56
N VAL A 136 -3.33 -19.75 0.63
CA VAL A 136 -1.98 -20.32 0.75
C VAL A 136 -0.94 -19.19 0.83
N VAL A 137 -0.99 -18.23 -0.10
CA VAL A 137 -0.02 -17.13 -0.13
C VAL A 137 -0.16 -16.25 1.11
N ASN A 138 -1.40 -15.93 1.53
CA ASN A 138 -1.66 -15.10 2.72
C ASN A 138 -1.04 -15.72 3.99
N HIS A 139 -1.05 -17.05 4.11
CA HIS A 139 -0.46 -17.77 5.24
C HIS A 139 1.07 -17.87 5.18
N MET A 140 1.65 -17.95 3.98
CA MET A 140 3.09 -18.14 3.80
C MET A 140 3.94 -16.88 3.98
N ILE A 141 3.31 -15.70 3.96
CA ILE A 141 4.01 -14.40 4.03
C ILE A 141 4.49 -14.01 5.43
N PRO A 142 3.68 -14.13 6.50
CA PRO A 142 4.12 -13.73 7.83
C PRO A 142 4.89 -14.83 8.56
N GLU A 143 5.97 -14.44 9.26
CA GLU A 143 6.43 -15.17 10.44
C GLU A 143 6.91 -14.18 11.52
N ASN A 144 6.35 -14.27 12.73
CA ASN A 144 6.60 -13.32 13.81
C ASN A 144 7.84 -13.75 14.60
N ASN A 145 8.88 -12.92 14.66
CA ASN A 145 10.03 -13.15 15.51
C ASN A 145 10.67 -11.83 15.97
N ASP A 146 11.25 -11.86 17.18
CA ASP A 146 11.69 -10.72 17.99
C ASP A 146 12.84 -9.88 17.38
N TYR A 147 12.85 -8.56 17.61
CA TYR A 147 13.51 -7.47 16.83
C TYR A 147 15.04 -7.33 16.93
N LEU A 148 15.77 -8.31 17.46
CA LEU A 148 17.17 -8.08 17.86
C LEU A 148 18.26 -8.46 16.82
N LYS A 149 17.94 -9.07 15.65
CA LYS A 149 18.93 -9.57 14.67
C LYS A 149 18.46 -9.59 13.19
N GLY A 150 18.08 -8.46 12.59
CA GLY A 150 17.61 -8.43 11.19
C GLY A 150 17.53 -7.03 10.57
N THR A 151 17.18 -6.97 9.28
CA THR A 151 16.98 -5.73 8.51
C THR A 151 15.79 -4.95 9.08
N LYS A 152 15.94 -3.63 9.23
CA LYS A 152 14.87 -2.78 9.79
C LYS A 152 13.66 -2.75 8.84
N PRO A 153 12.41 -2.91 9.33
CA PRO A 153 11.23 -2.99 8.46
C PRO A 153 11.06 -1.81 7.49
N PHE A 154 11.39 -0.59 7.92
CA PHE A 154 11.27 0.62 7.11
C PHE A 154 12.39 0.81 6.07
N SER A 155 13.37 -0.09 6.01
CA SER A 155 14.47 -0.02 5.03
C SER A 155 14.22 -0.84 3.75
N TRP A 156 13.15 -1.66 3.72
CA TRP A 156 12.73 -2.40 2.54
C TRP A 156 12.04 -1.49 1.54
N ASN A 157 12.41 -1.58 0.27
CA ASN A 157 11.91 -0.68 -0.80
C ASN A 157 11.34 -1.45 -1.98
N GLY A 158 11.40 -2.77 -1.89
CA GLY A 158 10.83 -3.67 -2.85
C GLY A 158 10.69 -5.07 -2.28
N SER A 159 9.88 -5.87 -2.94
CA SER A 159 9.61 -7.24 -2.54
C SER A 159 10.71 -8.20 -3.00
N VAL A 160 11.43 -7.85 -4.07
CA VAL A 160 12.44 -8.70 -4.72
C VAL A 160 13.57 -9.12 -3.77
N PRO A 161 14.23 -8.21 -3.02
CA PRO A 161 15.26 -8.62 -2.05
C PRO A 161 14.71 -9.52 -0.94
N ILE A 162 13.46 -9.30 -0.51
CA ILE A 162 12.82 -10.10 0.54
C ILE A 162 12.59 -11.53 0.02
N LEU A 163 12.01 -11.67 -1.16
CA LEU A 163 11.74 -12.97 -1.78
C LEU A 163 13.02 -13.75 -2.09
N GLN A 164 14.03 -13.08 -2.65
CA GLN A 164 15.34 -13.69 -2.92
C GLN A 164 16.06 -14.10 -1.63
N GLN A 165 16.03 -13.26 -0.59
CA GLN A 165 16.62 -13.61 0.70
C GLN A 165 15.93 -14.80 1.36
N TRP A 166 14.59 -14.88 1.28
CA TRP A 166 13.82 -16.03 1.76
C TRP A 166 14.25 -17.31 1.04
N TYR A 167 14.28 -17.26 -0.30
CA TYR A 167 14.64 -18.41 -1.12
C TYR A 167 16.08 -18.90 -0.87
N ASN A 168 17.04 -17.98 -0.94
CA ASN A 168 18.47 -18.26 -0.69
C ASN A 168 18.73 -18.68 0.77
N GLY A 169 17.92 -18.19 1.70
CA GLY A 169 17.90 -18.58 3.11
C GLY A 169 17.32 -19.97 3.37
N ARG A 170 17.13 -20.80 2.33
CA ARG A 170 16.46 -22.11 2.37
C ARG A 170 15.01 -22.01 2.84
N CYS A 171 14.29 -21.02 2.31
CA CYS A 171 12.89 -20.76 2.61
C CYS A 171 12.62 -20.44 4.10
N ARG A 172 13.63 -19.87 4.77
CA ARG A 172 13.51 -19.40 6.15
C ARG A 172 12.98 -17.97 6.18
N PRO A 173 12.24 -17.58 7.22
CA PRO A 173 11.70 -16.23 7.38
C PRO A 173 12.76 -15.15 7.26
N VAL A 174 12.40 -14.11 6.51
CA VAL A 174 13.20 -12.90 6.40
C VAL A 174 12.81 -11.93 7.50
N ARG A 175 13.82 -11.46 8.24
CA ARG A 175 13.65 -10.56 9.37
C ARG A 175 14.06 -9.14 8.96
N TYR A 176 13.23 -8.10 9.11
CA TYR A 176 11.85 -8.05 9.63
C TYR A 176 10.90 -7.34 8.66
N GLY A 177 9.62 -7.72 8.69
CA GLY A 177 8.54 -7.04 7.95
C GLY A 177 7.61 -6.24 8.88
N TYR A 178 6.82 -5.36 8.29
CA TYR A 178 5.65 -4.71 8.89
C TYR A 178 4.47 -4.79 7.92
N CYS A 179 3.27 -4.34 8.31
CA CYS A 179 2.07 -4.48 7.47
C CYS A 179 2.26 -3.98 6.02
N GLY A 180 2.96 -2.85 5.81
CA GLY A 180 3.26 -2.34 4.47
C GLY A 180 4.11 -3.28 3.62
N SER A 181 5.16 -3.87 4.19
CA SER A 181 6.00 -4.82 3.46
C SER A 181 5.30 -6.15 3.21
N LEU A 182 4.53 -6.65 4.20
CA LEU A 182 3.77 -7.91 4.05
C LEU A 182 2.70 -7.78 2.95
N ALA A 183 1.92 -6.70 2.97
CA ALA A 183 0.94 -6.40 1.93
C ALA A 183 1.59 -6.26 0.55
N SER A 184 2.79 -5.68 0.47
CA SER A 184 3.50 -5.51 -0.79
C SER A 184 4.09 -6.79 -1.36
N VAL A 185 4.63 -7.67 -0.50
CA VAL A 185 5.08 -9.00 -0.89
C VAL A 185 3.89 -9.84 -1.38
N MET A 186 2.74 -9.76 -0.69
CA MET A 186 1.48 -10.37 -1.14
C MET A 186 1.11 -9.87 -2.53
N CYS A 187 1.08 -8.54 -2.73
CA CYS A 187 0.78 -7.93 -4.02
C CYS A 187 1.74 -8.43 -5.12
N THR A 188 3.03 -8.57 -4.81
CA THR A 188 4.05 -9.06 -5.76
C THR A 188 3.78 -10.50 -6.19
N VAL A 189 3.56 -11.39 -5.22
CA VAL A 189 3.31 -12.82 -5.51
C VAL A 189 2.02 -12.98 -6.30
N MET A 190 0.94 -12.29 -5.90
CA MET A 190 -0.34 -12.36 -6.61
C MET A 190 -0.25 -11.81 -8.04
N ARG A 191 0.43 -10.67 -8.25
CA ARG A 191 0.70 -10.11 -9.59
C ARG A 191 1.55 -11.05 -10.46
N CYS A 192 2.58 -11.65 -9.87
CA CYS A 192 3.44 -12.62 -10.54
C CYS A 192 2.64 -13.83 -11.05
N LEU A 193 1.73 -14.34 -10.22
CA LEU A 193 0.82 -15.44 -10.56
C LEU A 193 -0.33 -15.04 -11.49
N GLY A 194 -0.42 -13.76 -11.86
CA GLY A 194 -1.41 -13.23 -12.80
C GLY A 194 -2.75 -12.84 -12.17
N VAL A 195 -2.86 -12.80 -10.84
CA VAL A 195 -4.04 -12.26 -10.14
C VAL A 195 -3.91 -10.74 -10.02
N PRO A 196 -4.85 -9.93 -10.54
CA PRO A 196 -4.77 -8.49 -10.40
C PRO A 196 -4.86 -8.08 -8.94
N SER A 197 -3.88 -7.31 -8.45
CA SER A 197 -3.78 -6.97 -7.04
C SER A 197 -3.29 -5.54 -6.81
N ARG A 198 -3.69 -4.94 -5.67
CA ARG A 198 -3.27 -3.60 -5.24
C ARG A 198 -3.12 -3.52 -3.72
N VAL A 199 -2.17 -2.72 -3.25
CA VAL A 199 -2.01 -2.44 -1.82
C VAL A 199 -2.99 -1.34 -1.40
N VAL A 200 -3.66 -1.53 -0.28
CA VAL A 200 -4.59 -0.58 0.33
C VAL A 200 -4.05 -0.16 1.68
N THR A 201 -4.18 1.13 2.01
CA THR A 201 -3.87 1.69 3.31
C THR A 201 -5.14 2.24 3.96
N SER A 202 -5.42 1.82 5.20
CA SER A 202 -6.47 2.39 6.05
C SER A 202 -5.87 3.17 7.20
N PHE A 203 -6.39 4.36 7.47
CA PHE A 203 -5.97 5.20 8.60
C PHE A 203 -6.89 5.07 9.81
N CYS A 204 -6.32 5.14 11.02
CA CYS A 204 -7.00 4.87 12.29
C CYS A 204 -7.61 3.46 12.29
N PHE A 205 -6.74 2.44 12.38
CA PHE A 205 -7.10 1.03 12.25
C PHE A 205 -6.93 0.29 13.58
N PRO A 206 -7.99 -0.32 14.13
CA PRO A 206 -7.89 -1.13 15.34
C PRO A 206 -7.22 -2.49 15.08
N SER A 207 -6.15 -2.82 15.80
CA SER A 207 -5.46 -4.12 15.65
C SER A 207 -5.88 -5.16 16.68
N SER A 208 -6.37 -4.73 17.84
CA SER A 208 -6.87 -5.58 18.92
C SER A 208 -8.18 -5.01 19.45
N ASN A 209 -9.23 -5.84 19.44
CA ASN A 209 -10.58 -5.43 19.84
C ASN A 209 -11.13 -6.48 20.83
N GLU A 210 -11.11 -6.18 22.14
CA GLU A 210 -11.98 -6.92 23.09
C GLU A 210 -13.46 -6.58 22.82
N ASN A 211 -13.74 -5.33 22.40
CA ASN A 211 -15.04 -4.87 21.93
C ASN A 211 -14.96 -4.57 20.41
N PRO A 212 -15.76 -5.25 19.56
CA PRO A 212 -15.65 -5.13 18.10
C PRO A 212 -15.81 -3.69 17.59
N LEU A 213 -16.67 -2.87 18.19
CA LEU A 213 -17.06 -1.57 17.65
C LEU A 213 -16.58 -0.36 18.48
N GLY A 214 -15.98 -0.60 19.65
CA GLY A 214 -15.55 0.44 20.57
C GLY A 214 -14.10 0.29 21.01
N ILE A 215 -13.26 1.24 20.61
CA ILE A 215 -11.83 1.29 20.96
C ILE A 215 -11.59 2.34 22.04
N ASN A 216 -10.75 2.01 23.02
CA ASN A 216 -10.49 2.88 24.16
C ASN A 216 -9.01 3.26 24.22
N GLU A 217 -8.70 4.54 24.02
CA GLU A 217 -7.38 5.08 24.39
C GLU A 217 -7.44 5.62 25.83
N ILE A 218 -6.47 5.24 26.65
CA ILE A 218 -6.44 5.59 28.09
C ILE A 218 -5.34 6.63 28.31
N PHE A 219 -5.68 7.69 29.03
CA PHE A 219 -4.78 8.77 29.39
C PHE A 219 -4.80 9.03 30.90
N ASP A 220 -3.71 9.58 31.45
CA ASP A 220 -3.70 10.12 32.81
C ASP A 220 -4.04 11.63 32.85
N CYS A 221 -4.05 12.20 34.06
CA CYS A 221 -4.34 13.63 34.27
C CYS A 221 -3.28 14.59 33.71
N THR A 222 -2.12 14.08 33.31
CA THR A 222 -1.07 14.85 32.61
C THR A 222 -1.26 14.85 31.10
N GLY A 223 -2.21 14.06 30.58
CA GLY A 223 -2.40 13.84 29.15
C GLY A 223 -1.48 12.76 28.56
N LYS A 224 -0.73 12.02 29.38
CA LYS A 224 0.09 10.90 28.93
C LYS A 224 -0.81 9.72 28.53
N ASN A 225 -0.63 9.22 27.32
CA ASN A 225 -1.25 7.98 26.85
C ASN A 225 -0.57 6.79 27.55
N LEU A 226 -1.38 5.96 28.22
CA LEU A 226 -0.91 4.86 29.07
C LEU A 226 -0.79 3.52 28.34
N CYS A 227 -1.04 3.47 27.03
CA CYS A 227 -1.11 2.24 26.23
C CYS A 227 -2.08 1.20 26.84
N GLY A 228 -3.35 1.27 26.42
CA GLY A 228 -4.37 0.31 26.85
C GLY A 228 -4.21 -1.08 26.24
N LYS A 229 -5.18 -1.96 26.50
CA LYS A 229 -5.31 -3.26 25.81
C LYS A 229 -5.67 -3.09 24.34
N ASP A 230 -6.51 -2.10 24.04
CA ASP A 230 -6.89 -1.78 22.68
C ASP A 230 -5.75 -1.03 21.99
N LYS A 231 -5.33 -1.51 20.82
CA LYS A 231 -4.26 -0.93 20.01
C LYS A 231 -4.85 -0.29 18.76
N LEU A 232 -4.71 1.02 18.65
CA LEU A 232 -5.18 1.81 17.50
C LEU A 232 -3.99 2.22 16.62
N TRP A 233 -3.81 1.51 15.51
CA TRP A 233 -2.75 1.81 14.55
C TRP A 233 -3.09 3.10 13.80
N ARG A 234 -2.09 3.94 13.57
CA ARG A 234 -2.25 5.21 12.84
C ARG A 234 -2.53 4.95 11.37
N TYR A 235 -1.94 3.89 10.83
CA TYR A 235 -2.30 3.31 9.55
C TYR A 235 -2.04 1.80 9.55
N HIS A 236 -2.74 1.09 8.68
CA HIS A 236 -2.57 -0.34 8.41
C HIS A 236 -2.65 -0.59 6.91
N CYS A 237 -1.88 -1.55 6.42
CA CYS A 237 -1.84 -1.90 5.00
C CYS A 237 -2.20 -3.38 4.80
N TRP A 238 -3.01 -3.65 3.78
CA TRP A 238 -3.33 -4.99 3.30
C TRP A 238 -3.32 -5.01 1.77
N ASN A 239 -3.54 -6.18 1.17
CA ASN A 239 -3.65 -6.34 -0.28
C ASN A 239 -5.12 -6.59 -0.68
N GLU A 240 -5.59 -5.98 -1.76
CA GLU A 240 -6.80 -6.41 -2.44
C GLU A 240 -6.44 -7.19 -3.70
N SER A 241 -7.16 -8.29 -3.95
CA SER A 241 -7.02 -9.08 -5.17
C SER A 241 -8.37 -9.22 -5.89
N TRP A 242 -8.36 -9.07 -7.20
CA TRP A 242 -9.53 -9.19 -8.05
C TRP A 242 -9.77 -10.64 -8.43
N MET A 243 -10.88 -11.22 -7.98
CA MET A 243 -11.29 -12.57 -8.33
C MET A 243 -12.79 -12.77 -8.13
N ALA A 244 -13.36 -13.76 -8.82
CA ALA A 244 -14.72 -14.22 -8.62
C ALA A 244 -14.77 -15.19 -7.44
N ARG A 245 -15.72 -15.00 -6.53
CA ARG A 245 -16.00 -15.89 -5.40
C ARG A 245 -17.10 -16.89 -5.74
N ARG A 246 -16.76 -17.95 -6.49
CA ARG A 246 -17.73 -19.00 -6.86
C ARG A 246 -18.30 -19.72 -5.63
N ASP A 247 -17.52 -19.81 -4.57
CA ASP A 247 -17.91 -20.27 -3.22
C ASP A 247 -19.02 -19.41 -2.60
N LEU A 248 -19.05 -18.11 -2.91
CA LEU A 248 -20.12 -17.16 -2.53
C LEU A 248 -21.18 -16.96 -3.62
N LYS A 249 -21.23 -17.85 -4.63
CA LYS A 249 -22.12 -17.74 -5.81
C LYS A 249 -21.92 -16.47 -6.64
N GLN A 250 -20.75 -15.86 -6.54
CA GLN A 250 -20.35 -14.74 -7.39
C GLN A 250 -19.75 -15.28 -8.69
N CYS A 251 -20.27 -14.82 -9.84
CA CYS A 251 -19.82 -15.25 -11.17
C CYS A 251 -18.79 -14.30 -11.82
N CYS A 252 -18.75 -13.04 -11.40
CA CYS A 252 -17.83 -12.03 -11.93
C CYS A 252 -16.76 -11.68 -10.89
N GLY A 253 -15.58 -11.27 -11.34
CA GLY A 253 -14.53 -10.80 -10.44
C GLY A 253 -14.92 -9.53 -9.70
N ASP A 254 -14.47 -9.41 -8.45
CA ASP A 254 -14.52 -8.19 -7.65
C ASP A 254 -13.37 -8.19 -6.63
N TRP A 255 -13.17 -7.07 -5.92
CA TRP A 255 -12.10 -6.91 -4.96
C TRP A 255 -12.31 -7.73 -3.68
N GLN A 256 -11.29 -8.53 -3.35
CA GLN A 256 -11.20 -9.32 -2.13
C GLN A 256 -10.06 -8.80 -1.26
N CYS A 257 -10.33 -8.45 -0.02
CA CYS A 257 -9.36 -8.06 0.98
C CYS A 257 -8.56 -9.28 1.48
N LEU A 258 -7.24 -9.18 1.44
CA LEU A 258 -6.26 -10.19 1.88
C LEU A 258 -5.25 -9.49 2.78
N ASP A 259 -5.30 -9.82 4.06
CA ASP A 259 -4.42 -9.23 5.07
C ASP A 259 -3.43 -10.27 5.59
N PRO A 260 -2.17 -10.23 5.11
CA PRO A 260 -1.12 -11.15 5.55
C PRO A 260 -0.55 -10.77 6.91
N THR A 261 -1.06 -9.71 7.55
CA THR A 261 -0.63 -9.33 8.89
C THR A 261 -1.40 -10.15 9.92
N PRO A 262 -0.73 -10.95 10.79
CA PRO A 262 -1.42 -11.64 11.86
C PRO A 262 -1.96 -10.63 12.86
N LEU A 263 -3.28 -10.52 12.97
CA LEU A 263 -3.95 -9.60 13.88
C LEU A 263 -4.63 -10.36 15.01
N GLU A 264 -4.78 -9.70 16.16
CA GLU A 264 -5.41 -10.30 17.34
C GLU A 264 -6.90 -10.54 17.06
N THR A 265 -7.35 -11.77 17.36
CA THR A 265 -8.73 -12.23 17.32
C THR A 265 -9.10 -12.85 18.67
N GLY A 266 -10.39 -13.09 18.92
CA GLY A 266 -10.84 -13.79 20.12
C GLY A 266 -10.30 -15.23 20.26
N ARG A 267 -9.69 -15.80 19.21
CA ARG A 267 -9.14 -17.17 19.18
C ARG A 267 -7.62 -17.23 19.03
N GLY A 268 -6.92 -16.10 19.12
CA GLY A 268 -5.47 -15.99 18.88
C GLY A 268 -5.14 -15.01 17.76
N THR A 269 -3.93 -15.06 17.22
CA THR A 269 -3.55 -14.21 16.07
C THR A 269 -3.75 -14.96 14.76
N ALA A 270 -4.34 -14.30 13.76
CA ALA A 270 -4.60 -14.89 12.45
C ALA A 270 -4.49 -13.83 11.35
N CYS A 271 -4.09 -14.28 10.15
CA CYS A 271 -4.24 -13.49 8.93
C CYS A 271 -5.72 -13.46 8.53
N SER A 272 -6.12 -12.50 7.70
CA SER A 272 -7.53 -12.37 7.30
C SER A 272 -7.73 -12.48 5.80
N GLY A 273 -8.87 -13.05 5.41
CA GLY A 273 -9.36 -13.10 4.03
C GLY A 273 -9.01 -14.37 3.24
N PRO A 274 -9.45 -14.48 1.97
CA PRO A 274 -10.04 -13.42 1.15
C PRO A 274 -11.45 -13.02 1.60
N THR A 275 -11.68 -11.73 1.85
CA THR A 275 -12.99 -11.17 2.23
C THR A 275 -13.50 -10.25 1.14
N TRP A 276 -14.71 -10.46 0.64
CA TRP A 276 -15.31 -9.61 -0.38
C TRP A 276 -15.56 -8.21 0.17
N VAL A 277 -14.95 -7.20 -0.48
CA VAL A 277 -15.04 -5.79 -0.06
C VAL A 277 -16.49 -5.32 -0.01
N ARG A 278 -17.34 -5.81 -0.92
CA ARG A 278 -18.77 -5.52 -0.90
C ARG A 278 -19.47 -6.08 0.33
N SER A 279 -19.17 -7.31 0.75
CA SER A 279 -19.74 -7.89 1.97
C SER A 279 -19.42 -7.03 3.20
N ILE A 280 -18.21 -6.44 3.26
CA ILE A 280 -17.82 -5.48 4.30
C ILE A 280 -18.70 -4.22 4.22
N ARG A 281 -18.96 -3.68 3.02
CA ARG A 281 -19.80 -2.50 2.87
C ARG A 281 -21.26 -2.74 3.24
N GLU A 282 -21.82 -3.87 2.82
CA GLU A 282 -23.24 -4.18 3.03
C GLU A 282 -23.52 -4.81 4.41
N GLY A 283 -22.48 -5.30 5.10
CA GLY A 283 -22.62 -6.01 6.37
C GLY A 283 -23.12 -7.46 6.22
N GLU A 284 -22.98 -8.07 5.03
CA GLU A 284 -23.35 -9.45 4.73
C GLU A 284 -22.16 -10.41 5.01
N LEU A 285 -21.86 -10.65 6.28
CA LEU A 285 -20.55 -11.20 6.70
C LEU A 285 -20.56 -12.70 7.03
N ASP A 286 -21.74 -13.34 7.09
CA ASP A 286 -21.90 -14.69 7.65
C ASP A 286 -21.33 -15.81 6.79
N LEU A 287 -21.21 -15.58 5.47
CA LEU A 287 -20.71 -16.56 4.51
C LEU A 287 -19.25 -16.34 4.12
N ASP A 288 -18.65 -15.22 4.54
CA ASP A 288 -17.37 -14.76 4.04
C ASP A 288 -16.25 -14.96 5.06
N TYR A 289 -15.01 -15.14 4.59
CA TYR A 289 -13.86 -15.35 5.47
C TYR A 289 -13.58 -14.07 6.26
N ASP A 290 -13.54 -14.16 7.59
CA ASP A 290 -13.18 -13.08 8.51
C ASP A 290 -13.97 -11.76 8.36
N GLY A 291 -15.12 -11.78 7.69
CA GLY A 291 -15.91 -10.58 7.36
C GLY A 291 -16.25 -9.73 8.58
N HIS A 292 -16.67 -10.36 9.67
CA HIS A 292 -17.00 -9.73 10.96
C HIS A 292 -15.83 -8.91 11.54
N HIS A 293 -14.60 -9.41 11.41
CA HIS A 293 -13.42 -8.73 11.96
C HIS A 293 -13.04 -7.50 11.14
N LEU A 294 -12.98 -7.61 9.81
CA LEU A 294 -12.66 -6.48 8.95
C LEU A 294 -13.73 -5.39 9.01
N PHE A 295 -15.01 -5.77 8.98
CA PHE A 295 -16.14 -4.86 9.16
C PHE A 295 -16.03 -4.05 10.45
N SER A 296 -15.78 -4.74 11.56
CA SER A 296 -15.68 -4.11 12.87
C SER A 296 -14.53 -3.09 12.92
N ARG A 297 -13.37 -3.43 12.34
CA ARG A 297 -12.18 -2.56 12.32
C ARG A 297 -12.35 -1.29 11.48
N VAL A 298 -13.08 -1.35 10.36
CA VAL A 298 -13.29 -0.18 9.49
C VAL A 298 -14.47 0.70 9.92
N ASN A 299 -15.37 0.17 10.77
CA ASN A 299 -16.58 0.85 11.24
C ASN A 299 -16.58 1.19 12.75
N SER A 300 -15.58 0.77 13.52
CA SER A 300 -15.50 1.10 14.95
C SER A 300 -15.32 2.59 15.20
N ASN A 301 -15.69 3.05 16.39
CA ASN A 301 -15.32 4.37 16.90
C ASN A 301 -14.34 4.21 18.04
N TYR A 302 -13.48 5.22 18.26
CA TYR A 302 -12.67 5.27 19.47
C TYR A 302 -13.02 6.44 20.39
N VAL A 303 -12.84 6.20 21.68
CA VAL A 303 -13.12 7.14 22.77
C VAL A 303 -11.90 7.24 23.67
N GLY A 304 -11.59 8.45 24.11
CA GLY A 304 -10.58 8.69 25.13
C GLY A 304 -11.15 8.53 26.55
N TRP A 305 -10.37 7.94 27.45
CA TRP A 305 -10.70 7.80 28.86
C TRP A 305 -9.61 8.34 29.78
N LEU A 306 -10.01 9.08 30.80
CA LEU A 306 -9.14 9.50 31.88
C LEU A 306 -9.04 8.39 32.93
N SER A 307 -7.84 7.95 33.23
CA SER A 307 -7.52 7.08 34.37
C SER A 307 -7.09 7.95 35.56
N GLN A 308 -7.93 8.06 36.58
CA GLN A 308 -7.62 8.81 37.80
C GLN A 308 -6.96 7.93 38.87
N ASN A 309 -7.27 6.63 38.89
CA ASN A 309 -6.72 5.56 39.74
C ASN A 309 -6.95 4.21 39.03
N ASN A 310 -6.31 3.11 39.46
CA ASN A 310 -6.42 1.79 38.81
C ASN A 310 -7.86 1.24 38.63
N THR A 311 -8.87 1.81 39.32
CA THR A 311 -10.27 1.34 39.29
C THR A 311 -11.28 2.35 38.72
N LYS A 312 -10.96 3.65 38.61
CA LYS A 312 -11.92 4.69 38.17
C LYS A 312 -11.50 5.29 36.83
N ARG A 313 -12.36 5.12 35.82
CA ARG A 313 -12.22 5.73 34.49
C ARG A 313 -13.33 6.74 34.25
N THR A 314 -12.97 7.94 33.80
CA THR A 314 -13.92 8.99 33.42
C THR A 314 -13.83 9.21 31.91
N LYS A 315 -14.96 9.19 31.21
CA LYS A 315 -14.99 9.45 29.76
C LYS A 315 -14.62 10.92 29.51
N PHE A 316 -13.73 11.19 28.56
CA PHE A 316 -13.47 12.57 28.16
C PHE A 316 -14.61 13.13 27.30
N PHE A 317 -14.84 14.43 27.43
CA PHE A 317 -15.58 15.18 26.42
C PHE A 317 -14.64 15.51 25.25
N CYS A 318 -14.65 14.64 24.25
CA CYS A 318 -13.94 14.82 22.98
C CYS A 318 -14.83 14.34 21.81
N ASP A 319 -14.54 14.85 20.61
CA ASP A 319 -15.17 14.33 19.38
C ASP A 319 -14.86 12.82 19.27
N PRO A 320 -15.86 11.94 19.07
CA PRO A 320 -15.57 10.56 18.71
C PRO A 320 -14.94 10.55 17.32
N TRP A 321 -13.79 9.88 17.17
CA TRP A 321 -13.15 9.73 15.88
C TRP A 321 -13.60 8.40 15.25
N PRO A 322 -14.20 8.41 14.05
CA PRO A 322 -14.47 7.17 13.34
C PRO A 322 -13.16 6.48 12.97
N CYS A 323 -13.10 5.15 13.05
CA CYS A 323 -12.00 4.37 12.49
C CYS A 323 -12.17 4.24 10.98
N GLY A 324 -11.11 3.82 10.28
CA GLY A 324 -11.12 3.71 8.82
C GLY A 324 -11.47 5.03 8.14
N GLN A 325 -10.91 6.15 8.60
CA GLN A 325 -11.33 7.50 8.14
C GLN A 325 -11.05 7.76 6.68
N ARG A 326 -10.04 7.06 6.18
CA ARG A 326 -9.69 7.07 4.77
C ARG A 326 -9.07 5.72 4.44
N LEU A 327 -9.57 5.08 3.39
CA LEU A 327 -8.99 3.91 2.77
C LEU A 327 -8.52 4.32 1.38
N ILE A 328 -7.23 4.16 1.10
CA ILE A 328 -6.62 4.63 -0.14
C ILE A 328 -5.74 3.58 -0.80
N THR A 329 -5.62 3.70 -2.11
CA THR A 329 -4.70 2.91 -2.95
C THR A 329 -4.08 3.79 -4.03
N LYS A 330 -3.09 3.29 -4.76
CA LYS A 330 -2.49 4.01 -5.89
C LYS A 330 -3.51 4.08 -7.04
N ARG A 331 -3.71 5.27 -7.60
CA ARG A 331 -4.60 5.47 -8.74
C ARG A 331 -4.01 4.87 -10.01
N VAL A 332 -4.86 4.25 -10.82
CA VAL A 332 -4.49 3.72 -12.16
C VAL A 332 -3.82 4.79 -13.00
N GLY A 333 -2.62 4.49 -13.52
CA GLY A 333 -1.88 5.38 -14.42
C GLY A 333 -1.38 6.68 -13.78
N SER A 334 -1.45 6.83 -12.45
CA SER A 334 -1.04 8.04 -11.74
C SER A 334 -0.26 7.70 -10.46
N GLU A 335 0.48 8.69 -9.96
CA GLU A 335 1.20 8.62 -8.68
C GLU A 335 0.35 9.15 -7.51
N GLN A 336 -0.82 9.71 -7.81
CA GLN A 336 -1.76 10.15 -6.78
C GLN A 336 -2.47 8.95 -6.18
N PHE A 337 -2.95 9.11 -4.95
CA PHE A 337 -3.86 8.13 -4.38
C PHE A 337 -5.27 8.25 -4.98
N GLU A 338 -5.98 7.15 -4.90
CA GLU A 338 -7.43 7.03 -5.06
C GLU A 338 -8.04 6.73 -3.69
N ASP A 339 -9.08 7.46 -3.33
CA ASP A 339 -9.85 7.21 -2.10
C ASP A 339 -10.95 6.20 -2.39
N ILE A 340 -10.84 5.02 -1.77
CA ILE A 340 -11.75 3.90 -1.94
C ILE A 340 -12.60 3.66 -0.67
N THR A 341 -12.67 4.64 0.24
CA THR A 341 -13.44 4.53 1.49
C THR A 341 -14.89 4.14 1.23
N GLY A 342 -15.51 4.73 0.19
CA GLY A 342 -16.88 4.42 -0.21
C GLY A 342 -17.11 2.98 -0.70
N ALA A 343 -16.05 2.24 -1.04
CA ALA A 343 -16.15 0.82 -1.38
C ALA A 343 -16.30 -0.06 -0.13
N TYR A 344 -15.85 0.42 1.03
CA TYR A 344 -15.86 -0.32 2.30
C TYR A 344 -16.99 0.09 3.25
N LYS A 345 -17.46 1.34 3.17
CA LYS A 345 -18.51 1.85 4.05
C LYS A 345 -19.27 3.03 3.45
N TYR A 346 -20.48 3.25 3.94
CA TYR A 346 -21.31 4.41 3.61
C TYR A 346 -20.83 5.68 4.31
N GLU A 347 -21.16 6.85 3.76
CA GLU A 347 -20.85 8.14 4.38
C GLU A 347 -21.55 8.29 5.74
N LEU A 348 -20.85 8.92 6.71
CA LEU A 348 -21.40 9.21 8.03
C LEU A 348 -22.70 10.03 7.89
N GLY A 349 -23.81 9.49 8.37
CA GLY A 349 -25.14 10.12 8.30
C GLY A 349 -26.11 9.47 7.32
N MET A 350 -25.63 8.68 6.35
CA MET A 350 -26.47 7.78 5.53
C MET A 350 -26.74 6.43 6.21
N MET A 351 -26.61 6.37 7.54
CA MET A 351 -26.80 5.18 8.39
C MET A 351 -28.25 4.63 8.42
N GLN A 352 -29.08 4.98 7.44
CA GLN A 352 -30.34 4.32 7.23
C GLN A 352 -30.04 3.01 6.49
N ARG A 353 -30.09 1.91 7.26
CA ARG A 353 -30.28 0.50 6.83
C ARG A 353 -29.04 -0.40 6.81
N TYR A 354 -28.57 -0.82 7.98
CA TYR A 354 -28.10 -2.22 8.17
C TYR A 354 -29.29 -3.20 8.13
N CYS A 355 -30.20 -3.07 7.16
CA CYS A 355 -31.53 -3.72 7.22
C CYS A 355 -31.57 -5.20 6.81
N ASN A 356 -30.45 -5.84 6.47
CA ASN A 356 -30.47 -7.24 6.05
C ASN A 356 -29.66 -8.21 6.90
N ALA A 357 -28.95 -7.74 7.93
CA ALA A 357 -28.36 -8.63 8.92
C ALA A 357 -29.26 -8.66 10.16
N SER A 358 -29.51 -9.84 10.73
CA SER A 358 -30.22 -10.04 11.99
C SER A 358 -29.45 -9.51 13.22
N ASN A 359 -28.69 -8.42 13.08
CA ASN A 359 -27.70 -7.93 14.03
C ASN A 359 -28.24 -6.78 14.89
N CYS A 360 -29.33 -7.04 15.62
CA CYS A 360 -29.88 -6.12 16.62
C CYS A 360 -28.86 -5.68 17.70
N HIS A 361 -27.77 -6.43 17.87
CA HIS A 361 -26.65 -6.10 18.76
C HIS A 361 -25.77 -4.95 18.24
N ILE A 362 -25.49 -4.90 16.94
CA ILE A 362 -24.63 -3.87 16.31
C ILE A 362 -25.33 -2.51 16.40
N ASP A 363 -26.63 -2.45 16.11
CA ASP A 363 -27.41 -1.21 16.20
C ASP A 363 -27.49 -0.66 17.64
N ARG A 364 -27.60 -1.56 18.64
CA ARG A 364 -27.62 -1.20 20.06
C ARG A 364 -26.26 -0.65 20.53
N GLU A 365 -25.15 -1.23 20.06
CA GLU A 365 -23.80 -0.75 20.37
C GLU A 365 -23.44 0.55 19.64
N LEU A 366 -23.79 0.70 18.36
CA LEU A 366 -23.61 1.96 17.64
C LEU A 366 -24.44 3.11 18.27
N SER A 367 -25.62 2.79 18.80
CA SER A 367 -26.47 3.74 19.51
C SER A 367 -25.89 4.17 20.87
N SER A 368 -25.22 3.27 21.59
CA SER A 368 -24.57 3.58 22.87
C SER A 368 -23.24 4.33 22.72
N LEU A 369 -22.62 4.27 21.54
CA LEU A 369 -21.43 5.05 21.17
C LEU A 369 -21.74 6.52 20.83
N LYS A 370 -23.01 6.91 20.68
CA LYS A 370 -23.41 8.31 20.53
C LYS A 370 -23.05 9.08 21.80
N ASN A 371 -21.92 9.77 21.77
CA ASN A 371 -21.56 10.70 22.83
C ASN A 371 -22.56 11.88 22.78
N PRO A 372 -23.09 12.36 23.93
CA PRO A 372 -23.72 13.65 23.98
C PRO A 372 -22.75 14.69 23.38
N PHE A 373 -23.27 15.54 22.51
CA PHE A 373 -22.48 16.51 21.76
C PHE A 373 -21.63 17.40 22.70
N LEU A 374 -20.57 18.01 22.16
CA LEU A 374 -19.78 19.09 22.78
C LEU A 374 -20.65 20.25 23.34
N SER A 375 -21.94 20.30 23.02
CA SER A 375 -22.92 21.23 23.60
C SER A 375 -23.03 21.13 25.11
N ASP A 376 -22.83 19.93 25.69
CA ASP A 376 -23.03 19.73 27.12
C ASP A 376 -21.88 20.34 27.93
N SER A 377 -20.64 20.25 27.43
CA SER A 377 -19.48 20.78 28.14
C SER A 377 -19.30 22.29 28.04
N GLY A 378 -19.93 22.90 27.03
CA GLY A 378 -19.91 24.33 26.84
C GLY A 378 -18.56 24.91 26.41
N ILE A 379 -17.54 24.08 26.13
CA ILE A 379 -16.24 24.50 25.61
C ILE A 379 -15.87 23.63 24.40
N ASN A 380 -15.56 24.26 23.27
CA ASN A 380 -15.07 23.62 22.06
C ASN A 380 -13.55 23.83 21.94
N MET A 381 -12.79 22.79 21.62
CA MET A 381 -11.32 22.84 21.55
C MET A 381 -10.80 22.16 20.29
N ARG A 382 -9.83 22.79 19.62
CA ARG A 382 -9.19 22.23 18.42
C ARG A 382 -7.71 22.58 18.36
N LEU A 383 -6.86 21.60 18.06
CA LEU A 383 -5.46 21.83 17.68
C LEU A 383 -5.37 21.95 16.16
N LYS A 384 -4.83 23.05 15.63
CA LYS A 384 -4.52 23.25 14.21
C LYS A 384 -3.01 23.35 14.00
N MET A 385 -2.51 22.84 12.88
CA MET A 385 -1.11 23.05 12.50
C MET A 385 -0.91 24.51 12.11
N ALA A 386 0.17 25.14 12.61
CA ALA A 386 0.64 26.43 12.12
C ALA A 386 1.69 26.25 11.01
N ASN A 387 2.44 25.14 11.03
CA ASN A 387 3.39 24.74 10.00
C ASN A 387 3.26 23.26 9.61
N CYS A 388 3.97 22.86 8.55
CA CYS A 388 4.12 21.46 8.14
C CYS A 388 5.58 21.03 8.46
N PRO A 389 5.88 20.65 9.71
CA PRO A 389 7.26 20.54 10.18
C PRO A 389 8.05 19.52 9.36
N MET A 390 9.18 19.96 8.83
CA MET A 390 10.22 19.09 8.30
C MET A 390 11.11 18.60 9.43
N TYR A 391 11.79 17.48 9.21
CA TYR A 391 12.79 16.97 10.14
C TYR A 391 13.84 18.04 10.43
N GLY A 392 14.06 18.41 11.70
CA GLY A 392 14.98 19.50 12.09
C GLY A 392 14.28 20.81 12.43
N GLU A 393 13.00 20.98 12.07
CA GLU A 393 12.23 22.21 12.32
C GLU A 393 11.38 22.13 13.59
N ASP A 394 11.07 23.27 14.20
CA ASP A 394 10.15 23.29 15.34
C ASP A 394 8.72 22.95 14.93
N VAL A 395 7.99 22.24 15.78
CA VAL A 395 6.57 21.95 15.59
C VAL A 395 5.75 23.10 16.13
N GLN A 396 4.90 23.71 15.29
CA GLN A 396 4.07 24.85 15.66
C GLN A 396 2.59 24.55 15.47
N LEU A 397 1.79 24.82 16.51
CA LEU A 397 0.35 24.61 16.54
C LEU A 397 -0.38 25.87 17.00
N HIS A 398 -1.62 26.00 16.55
CA HIS A 398 -2.61 26.91 17.11
C HIS A 398 -3.66 26.09 17.86
N TRP A 399 -3.68 26.23 19.18
CA TRP A 399 -4.71 25.67 20.03
C TRP A 399 -5.87 26.67 20.16
N LEU A 400 -6.99 26.33 19.53
CA LEU A 400 -8.22 27.11 19.54
C LEU A 400 -9.12 26.62 20.66
N LEU A 401 -9.58 27.54 21.50
CA LEU A 401 -10.60 27.31 22.51
C LEU A 401 -11.76 28.28 22.29
N GLU A 402 -12.97 27.78 22.34
CA GLU A 402 -14.19 28.56 22.19
C GLU A 402 -15.11 28.27 23.37
N ASN A 403 -15.48 29.32 24.09
CA ASN A 403 -16.52 29.24 25.11
C ASN A 403 -17.89 29.31 24.43
N LEU A 404 -18.70 28.28 24.60
CA LEU A 404 -20.05 28.22 24.04
C LEU A 404 -21.09 28.81 25.00
N ARG A 405 -20.72 29.07 26.27
CA ARG A 405 -21.59 29.64 27.30
C ARG A 405 -21.46 31.16 27.37
N ASN A 406 -22.45 31.78 28.03
CA ASN A 406 -22.50 33.23 28.26
C ASN A 406 -21.88 33.65 29.62
N GLU A 407 -21.04 32.79 30.19
CA GLU A 407 -20.41 32.99 31.50
C GLU A 407 -18.89 32.85 31.36
N ASN A 408 -18.14 33.51 32.24
CA ASN A 408 -16.69 33.36 32.29
C ASN A 408 -16.33 31.96 32.79
N LYS A 409 -15.32 31.35 32.17
CA LYS A 409 -14.80 30.05 32.61
C LYS A 409 -13.27 30.12 32.68
N THR A 410 -12.73 29.70 33.81
CA THR A 410 -11.29 29.47 34.00
C THR A 410 -11.03 27.98 34.09
N LEU A 411 -10.04 27.51 33.33
CA LEU A 411 -9.64 26.11 33.23
C LEU A 411 -8.11 26.02 33.32
N MET A 412 -7.62 25.03 34.05
CA MET A 412 -6.22 24.64 34.00
C MET A 412 -6.08 23.43 33.07
N PHE A 413 -5.06 23.42 32.23
CA PHE A 413 -4.78 22.34 31.31
C PHE A 413 -3.35 21.84 31.47
N ASN A 414 -3.19 20.53 31.39
CA ASN A 414 -1.91 19.86 31.22
C ASN A 414 -1.75 19.46 29.75
N LEU A 415 -0.60 19.79 29.18
CA LEU A 415 -0.22 19.42 27.83
C LEU A 415 0.89 18.38 27.88
N CYS A 416 0.84 17.44 26.95
CA CYS A 416 1.76 16.32 26.85
C CYS A 416 2.10 16.07 25.38
N ALA A 417 3.35 15.69 25.10
CA ALA A 417 3.73 15.13 23.82
C ALA A 417 4.50 13.81 23.98
N GLN A 418 4.13 12.84 23.14
CA GLN A 418 4.73 11.51 23.05
C GLN A 418 4.99 11.15 21.59
N ILE A 419 6.07 10.42 21.34
CA ILE A 419 6.26 9.75 20.04
C ILE A 419 5.31 8.56 20.01
N ILE A 420 4.60 8.40 18.90
CA ILE A 420 3.70 7.26 18.67
C ILE A 420 4.26 6.43 17.52
N THR A 421 4.36 5.12 17.72
CA THR A 421 4.70 4.20 16.63
C THR A 421 3.55 4.16 15.61
N TYR A 422 3.81 3.65 14.39
CA TYR A 422 2.72 3.45 13.43
C TYR A 422 1.62 2.51 13.97
N SER A 423 2.00 1.54 14.81
CA SER A 423 1.11 0.60 15.50
C SER A 423 0.37 1.22 16.68
N GLY A 424 0.47 2.53 16.89
CA GLY A 424 -0.26 3.24 17.94
C GLY A 424 0.35 3.16 19.34
N CYS A 425 1.48 2.49 19.51
CA CYS A 425 2.12 2.37 20.82
C CYS A 425 2.80 3.69 21.20
N PRO A 426 2.47 4.30 22.35
CA PRO A 426 3.15 5.48 22.82
C PRO A 426 4.53 5.12 23.40
N LEU A 427 5.53 5.92 23.06
CA LEU A 427 6.81 5.95 23.76
C LEU A 427 6.71 6.87 24.99
N ASP A 428 7.82 6.98 25.72
CA ASP A 428 7.90 7.87 26.88
C ASP A 428 7.57 9.32 26.53
N GLN A 429 6.97 10.01 27.50
CA GLN A 429 6.69 11.44 27.41
C GLN A 429 8.01 12.19 27.38
N PHE A 430 8.23 12.96 26.30
CA PHE A 430 9.43 13.77 26.15
C PHE A 430 9.17 15.26 26.41
N TRP A 431 7.90 15.70 26.35
CA TRP A 431 7.52 17.09 26.56
C TRP A 431 6.23 17.20 27.36
N LYS A 432 6.17 18.22 28.22
CA LYS A 432 5.04 18.56 29.05
C LYS A 432 4.97 20.07 29.27
N ASP A 433 3.76 20.59 29.47
CA ASP A 433 3.51 21.98 29.82
C ASP A 433 2.18 22.11 30.59
N SER A 434 1.95 23.22 31.26
CA SER A 434 0.70 23.50 31.98
C SER A 434 0.28 24.95 31.79
N VAL A 435 -0.98 25.17 31.41
CA VAL A 435 -1.51 26.50 31.08
C VAL A 435 -2.84 26.73 31.78
N THR A 436 -2.98 27.86 32.47
CA THR A 436 -4.27 28.33 32.99
C THR A 436 -4.89 29.33 32.02
N ILE A 437 -6.13 29.07 31.61
CA ILE A 437 -6.84 29.83 30.59
C ILE A 437 -8.14 30.36 31.18
N THR A 438 -8.32 31.68 31.11
CA THR A 438 -9.61 32.32 31.33
C THR A 438 -10.22 32.71 29.98
N LEU A 439 -11.47 32.28 29.79
CA LEU A 439 -12.34 32.61 28.66
C LEU A 439 -13.53 33.43 29.16
N GLY A 440 -13.75 34.58 28.56
CA GLY A 440 -14.96 35.37 28.71
C GLY A 440 -16.17 34.74 28.01
N PRO A 441 -17.35 35.38 28.11
CA PRO A 441 -18.59 34.87 27.53
C PRO A 441 -18.45 34.82 26.01
N ARG A 442 -18.75 33.67 25.40
CA ARG A 442 -18.64 33.48 23.93
C ARG A 442 -17.27 33.80 23.33
N GLU A 443 -16.22 33.89 24.15
CA GLU A 443 -14.86 34.21 23.69
C GLU A 443 -14.26 33.04 22.91
N VAL A 444 -13.56 33.37 21.81
CA VAL A 444 -12.66 32.46 21.10
C VAL A 444 -11.23 32.91 21.33
N LYS A 445 -10.39 32.02 21.84
CA LYS A 445 -8.98 32.27 22.13
C LYS A 445 -8.09 31.34 21.34
N THR A 446 -6.96 31.87 20.87
CA THR A 446 -5.93 31.09 20.16
C THR A 446 -4.64 31.14 20.96
N ILE A 447 -4.13 29.97 21.34
CA ILE A 447 -2.90 29.81 22.10
C ILE A 447 -1.85 29.14 21.19
N PRO A 448 -0.69 29.78 20.93
CA PRO A 448 0.38 29.15 20.19
C PRO A 448 1.05 28.08 21.05
N VAL A 449 1.29 26.89 20.47
CA VAL A 449 2.07 25.82 21.10
C VAL A 449 3.26 25.53 20.19
N CYS A 450 4.48 25.60 20.74
CA CYS A 450 5.72 25.35 20.03
C CYS A 450 6.52 24.26 20.75
N ILE A 451 6.93 23.23 20.02
CA ILE A 451 7.79 22.15 20.52
C ILE A 451 9.04 22.15 19.66
N SER A 452 10.19 22.46 20.25
CA SER A 452 11.42 22.65 19.46
C SER A 452 12.04 21.33 19.02
N TYR A 453 12.75 21.33 17.89
CA TYR A 453 13.46 20.14 17.39
C TYR A 453 14.40 19.55 18.45
N ASN A 454 15.07 20.38 19.23
CA ASN A 454 15.96 19.93 20.30
C ASN A 454 15.24 19.12 21.38
N GLN A 455 13.95 19.34 21.60
CA GLN A 455 13.15 18.60 22.57
C GLN A 455 12.69 17.25 22.04
N TYR A 456 12.24 17.18 20.78
CA TYR A 456 11.63 15.96 20.23
C TYR A 456 12.58 15.11 19.37
N GLY A 457 13.60 15.71 18.75
CA GLY A 457 14.52 15.08 17.80
C GLY A 457 15.19 13.80 18.30
N PRO A 458 15.68 13.74 19.55
CA PRO A 458 16.28 12.52 20.12
C PRO A 458 15.32 11.32 20.20
N TYR A 459 14.00 11.55 20.23
CA TYR A 459 12.99 10.51 20.47
C TYR A 459 12.36 9.97 19.18
N LEU A 460 12.45 10.70 18.06
CA LEU A 460 11.73 10.41 16.81
C LEU A 460 12.09 9.02 16.22
N CYS A 461 13.35 8.56 16.33
CA CYS A 461 13.77 7.22 15.88
C CYS A 461 13.34 6.90 14.42
N ASP A 462 12.72 5.74 14.17
CA ASP A 462 12.11 5.38 12.86
C ASP A 462 10.67 5.90 12.72
N HIS A 463 10.12 6.54 13.76
CA HIS A 463 8.72 6.93 13.88
C HIS A 463 8.59 8.44 13.74
N ASN A 464 7.92 8.90 12.70
CA ASN A 464 7.78 10.33 12.45
C ASN A 464 6.44 10.91 12.94
N ILE A 465 5.83 10.31 13.98
CA ILE A 465 4.52 10.72 14.49
C ILE A 465 4.64 11.18 15.95
N ILE A 466 4.26 12.43 16.21
CA ILE A 466 4.14 13.01 17.56
C ILE A 466 2.67 13.15 17.89
N LYS A 467 2.21 12.59 19.01
CA LYS A 467 0.88 12.89 19.56
C LYS A 467 1.02 13.99 20.59
N VAL A 468 0.30 15.08 20.36
CA VAL A 468 0.13 16.18 21.32
C VAL A 468 -1.27 16.09 21.92
N VAL A 469 -1.35 16.17 23.24
CA VAL A 469 -2.58 16.08 24.02
C VAL A 469 -2.67 17.29 24.94
N ALA A 470 -3.85 17.88 25.07
CA ALA A 470 -4.19 18.82 26.13
C ALA A 470 -5.41 18.28 26.90
N VAL A 471 -5.29 18.13 28.21
CA VAL A 471 -6.34 17.63 29.12
C VAL A 471 -6.60 18.66 30.20
N SER A 472 -7.87 18.96 30.49
CA SER A 472 -8.22 19.85 31.60
C SER A 472 -8.01 19.16 32.94
N ASP A 473 -7.64 19.93 33.94
CA ASP A 473 -7.56 19.45 35.31
C ASP A 473 -8.95 18.97 35.77
N PRO A 474 -9.08 17.74 36.33
CA PRO A 474 -10.33 17.23 36.86
C PRO A 474 -10.98 18.12 37.93
N GLU A 475 -10.21 18.94 38.65
CA GLU A 475 -10.72 19.87 39.66
C GLU A 475 -11.51 21.03 39.03
N CYS A 476 -11.36 21.29 37.73
CA CYS A 476 -12.08 22.33 37.00
C CYS A 476 -13.55 21.95 36.62
N GLY A 477 -13.98 20.75 37.01
CA GLY A 477 -15.30 20.19 36.73
C GLY A 477 -15.24 19.09 35.68
N GLU A 478 -15.81 19.35 34.51
CA GLU A 478 -15.80 18.39 33.41
C GLU A 478 -14.39 18.20 32.83
N VAL A 479 -14.07 16.95 32.50
CA VAL A 479 -12.76 16.58 31.95
C VAL A 479 -12.79 16.71 30.43
N LEU A 480 -12.20 17.78 29.94
CA LEU A 480 -12.06 18.12 28.53
C LEU A 480 -10.74 17.57 27.98
N MET A 481 -10.75 17.13 26.72
CA MET A 481 -9.53 16.68 26.05
C MET A 481 -9.53 17.07 24.57
N VAL A 482 -8.38 17.52 24.08
CA VAL A 482 -8.09 17.60 22.65
C VAL A 482 -6.76 16.92 22.37
N SER A 483 -6.68 16.19 21.26
CA SER A 483 -5.43 15.59 20.80
C SER A 483 -5.22 15.76 19.31
N ARG A 484 -3.97 15.66 18.89
CA ARG A 484 -3.58 15.69 17.49
C ARG A 484 -2.32 14.87 17.27
N ASP A 485 -2.35 14.03 16.26
CA ASP A 485 -1.16 13.37 15.73
C ASP A 485 -0.52 14.26 14.66
N ILE A 486 0.80 14.42 14.74
CA ILE A 486 1.60 15.32 13.92
C ILE A 486 2.64 14.48 13.21
N VAL A 487 2.67 14.55 11.89
CA VAL A 487 3.66 13.84 11.07
C VAL A 487 4.81 14.78 10.78
N ILE A 488 6.03 14.39 11.16
CA ILE A 488 7.27 15.08 10.79
C ILE A 488 7.67 14.62 9.39
N ASN A 489 7.77 15.58 8.46
CA ASN A 489 8.10 15.30 7.07
C ASN A 489 9.59 15.01 6.92
N ARG A 490 9.90 14.05 6.04
CA ARG A 490 11.28 13.74 5.69
C ARG A 490 11.75 14.67 4.56
N PRO A 491 13.00 15.16 4.59
CA PRO A 491 13.54 15.99 3.51
C PRO A 491 13.50 15.24 2.17
N PRO A 492 13.14 15.92 1.07
CA PRO A 492 13.06 15.29 -0.24
C PRO A 492 14.47 14.95 -0.76
N VAL A 493 14.62 13.77 -1.36
CA VAL A 493 15.77 13.48 -2.22
C VAL A 493 15.40 13.88 -3.65
N ILE A 494 16.21 14.74 -4.26
CA ILE A 494 15.97 15.23 -5.62
C ILE A 494 16.84 14.41 -6.57
N VAL A 495 16.25 13.94 -7.66
CA VAL A 495 16.94 13.12 -8.65
C VAL A 495 16.75 13.79 -10.01
N LYS A 496 17.85 14.02 -10.70
CA LYS A 496 17.87 14.66 -12.01
C LYS A 496 18.71 13.85 -12.96
N LEU A 497 18.23 13.69 -14.18
CA LEU A 497 19.03 13.09 -15.23
C LEU A 497 19.71 14.21 -15.98
N LEU A 498 21.02 14.08 -16.12
CA LEU A 498 21.82 15.10 -16.81
C LEU A 498 21.74 14.96 -18.33
N ASN A 499 21.35 13.78 -18.81
CA ASN A 499 21.30 13.43 -20.22
C ASN A 499 19.94 12.79 -20.54
N GLN A 500 19.54 12.83 -21.81
CA GLN A 500 18.38 12.06 -22.25
C GLN A 500 18.72 10.56 -22.21
N PRO A 501 17.94 9.74 -21.50
CA PRO A 501 18.19 8.31 -21.39
C PRO A 501 17.95 7.64 -22.76
N ARG A 502 18.82 6.69 -23.13
CA ARG A 502 18.66 5.85 -24.33
C ARG A 502 18.99 4.39 -23.99
N LEU A 503 18.33 3.46 -24.68
CA LEU A 503 18.54 2.03 -24.48
C LEU A 503 20.01 1.64 -24.76
N LYS A 504 20.60 0.90 -23.84
CA LYS A 504 21.99 0.43 -23.75
C LYS A 504 23.05 1.52 -23.80
N VAL A 505 22.68 2.76 -23.52
CA VAL A 505 23.58 3.93 -23.55
C VAL A 505 23.69 4.50 -22.14
N PRO A 506 24.91 4.61 -21.58
CA PRO A 506 25.13 5.25 -20.30
C PRO A 506 24.51 6.64 -20.19
N CYS A 507 23.87 6.91 -19.07
CA CYS A 507 23.27 8.18 -18.69
C CYS A 507 23.69 8.53 -17.26
N THR A 508 23.92 9.81 -16.97
CA THR A 508 24.28 10.24 -15.62
C THR A 508 23.04 10.70 -14.86
N ALA A 509 22.83 10.14 -13.66
CA ALA A 509 21.87 10.64 -12.69
C ALA A 509 22.59 11.45 -11.62
N GLU A 510 22.11 12.66 -11.39
CA GLU A 510 22.50 13.55 -10.30
C GLU A 510 21.47 13.45 -9.16
N ILE A 511 21.98 13.11 -7.98
CA ILE A 511 21.19 12.81 -6.79
C ILE A 511 21.56 13.86 -5.76
N SER A 512 20.59 14.68 -5.40
CA SER A 512 20.77 15.82 -4.52
C SER A 512 19.97 15.63 -3.24
N PHE A 513 20.63 15.85 -2.12
CA PHE A 513 20.01 15.83 -0.80
C PHE A 513 20.53 17.03 0.02
N CYS A 514 19.64 17.67 0.75
CA CYS A 514 19.98 18.76 1.66
C CYS A 514 19.86 18.28 3.09
N ASN A 515 20.94 18.40 3.86
CA ASN A 515 20.90 18.14 5.31
C ASN A 515 19.96 19.16 5.98
N PRO A 516 18.84 18.73 6.59
CA PRO A 516 17.92 19.67 7.21
C PRO A 516 18.30 20.01 8.66
N LEU A 517 19.33 19.37 9.20
CA LEU A 517 19.75 19.53 10.59
C LEU A 517 20.79 20.64 10.73
N GLN A 518 20.79 21.27 11.92
CA GLN A 518 21.83 22.19 12.39
C GLN A 518 23.12 21.47 12.82
N GLU A 519 23.39 20.30 12.24
CA GLU A 519 24.54 19.47 12.61
C GLU A 519 24.98 18.54 11.47
N ASP A 520 26.23 18.11 11.52
CA ASP A 520 26.79 17.18 10.55
C ASP A 520 26.19 15.77 10.68
N MET A 521 25.83 15.17 9.55
CA MET A 521 25.45 13.76 9.48
C MET A 521 26.65 12.89 9.10
N LYS A 522 26.89 11.86 9.91
CA LYS A 522 27.96 10.87 9.71
C LYS A 522 27.39 9.52 9.29
N ASN A 523 28.24 8.68 8.69
CA ASN A 523 27.90 7.34 8.21
C ASN A 523 26.69 7.35 7.26
N CYS A 524 26.65 8.34 6.36
CA CYS A 524 25.54 8.49 5.46
C CYS A 524 25.59 7.38 4.41
N VAL A 525 24.58 6.51 4.40
CA VAL A 525 24.46 5.43 3.41
C VAL A 525 23.40 5.82 2.41
N MET A 526 23.79 5.79 1.13
CA MET A 526 22.86 5.88 0.01
C MET A 526 22.71 4.55 -0.69
N THR A 527 21.48 4.03 -0.75
CA THR A 527 21.14 2.81 -1.50
C THR A 527 20.38 3.19 -2.76
N LEU A 528 20.82 2.62 -3.88
CA LEU A 528 20.23 2.78 -5.21
C LEU A 528 19.66 1.45 -5.68
N GLU A 529 18.38 1.41 -6.01
CA GLU A 529 17.74 0.24 -6.59
C GLU A 529 17.06 0.63 -7.90
N GLY A 530 17.24 -0.15 -8.96
CA GLY A 530 16.58 0.06 -10.24
C GLY A 530 16.69 -1.13 -11.19
N CYS A 531 15.53 -1.73 -11.52
CA CYS A 531 15.40 -2.78 -12.52
C CYS A 531 16.04 -2.32 -13.83
N GLY A 532 16.94 -3.14 -14.40
CA GLY A 532 17.65 -2.97 -15.67
C GLY A 532 18.42 -1.64 -15.86
N LEU A 533 18.63 -0.85 -14.81
CA LEU A 533 19.42 0.39 -14.82
C LEU A 533 20.85 0.18 -14.33
N PHE A 534 21.04 -0.80 -13.46
CA PHE A 534 22.31 -1.16 -12.83
C PHE A 534 22.60 -2.64 -13.06
N LYS A 535 23.88 -3.03 -13.18
CA LYS A 535 24.27 -4.45 -13.23
C LYS A 535 24.09 -5.15 -11.88
N ASP A 536 24.16 -4.40 -10.78
CA ASP A 536 23.93 -4.85 -9.42
C ASP A 536 22.71 -4.13 -8.82
N PHE A 537 21.85 -4.87 -8.11
CA PHE A 537 20.58 -4.37 -7.61
C PHE A 537 20.72 -3.27 -6.53
N GLN A 538 21.89 -3.17 -5.88
CA GLN A 538 22.19 -2.19 -4.83
C GLN A 538 23.61 -1.66 -4.93
N PHE A 539 23.74 -0.33 -4.92
CA PHE A 539 25.02 0.35 -4.72
C PHE A 539 24.98 1.16 -3.42
N GLN A 540 26.01 1.05 -2.57
CA GLN A 540 26.13 1.81 -1.33
C GLN A 540 27.24 2.83 -1.43
N LEU A 541 26.93 4.10 -1.13
CA LEU A 541 27.93 5.15 -0.96
C LEU A 541 27.97 5.62 0.48
N GLN A 542 29.18 5.75 1.02
CA GLN A 542 29.44 6.34 2.33
C GLN A 542 29.97 7.75 2.16
N ASN A 543 29.28 8.73 2.74
CA ASN A 543 29.75 10.12 2.79
C ASN A 543 29.50 10.73 4.18
N GLN A 544 30.22 11.82 4.48
CA GLN A 544 29.86 12.76 5.55
C GLN A 544 29.14 13.94 4.93
N LEU A 545 28.03 14.40 5.53
CA LEU A 545 27.32 15.60 5.11
C LEU A 545 27.41 16.66 6.19
N TRP A 546 27.86 17.85 5.82
CA TRP A 546 27.97 18.97 6.75
C TRP A 546 26.62 19.65 7.00
N GLU A 547 26.52 20.41 8.09
CA GLU A 547 25.35 21.22 8.43
C GLU A 547 24.87 22.08 7.24
N PHE A 548 23.56 22.05 6.98
CA PHE A 548 22.89 22.75 5.85
C PHE A 548 23.53 22.56 4.46
N TYR A 549 24.40 21.56 4.31
CA TYR A 549 25.10 21.33 3.07
C TYR A 549 24.23 20.52 2.12
N LYS A 550 24.14 21.01 0.87
CA LYS A 550 23.59 20.25 -0.24
C LYS A 550 24.69 19.37 -0.80
N SER A 551 24.56 18.07 -0.64
CA SER A 551 25.40 17.12 -1.36
C SER A 551 24.74 16.70 -2.65
N SER A 552 25.56 16.62 -3.69
CA SER A 552 25.18 16.12 -5.00
C SER A 552 26.11 14.98 -5.36
N LEU A 553 25.54 13.81 -5.64
CA LEU A 553 26.28 12.68 -6.14
C LEU A 553 25.88 12.43 -7.60
N ARG A 554 26.88 12.12 -8.42
CA ARG A 554 26.64 11.67 -9.79
C ARG A 554 26.98 10.19 -9.89
N THR A 555 26.07 9.44 -10.48
CA THR A 555 26.28 8.02 -10.77
C THR A 555 25.92 7.74 -12.22
N GLU A 556 26.62 6.77 -12.81
CA GLU A 556 26.34 6.28 -14.14
C GLU A 556 25.24 5.21 -14.08
N VAL A 557 24.29 5.32 -15.00
CA VAL A 557 23.12 4.45 -15.10
C VAL A 557 23.06 3.96 -16.54
N VAL A 558 22.94 2.66 -16.76
CA VAL A 558 22.88 2.08 -18.11
C VAL A 558 21.49 1.49 -18.32
N PRO A 559 20.62 2.12 -19.11
CA PRO A 559 19.29 1.60 -19.38
C PRO A 559 19.36 0.33 -20.27
N ILE A 560 18.84 -0.82 -19.88
CA ILE A 560 18.73 -2.11 -20.61
C ILE A 560 17.28 -2.52 -21.14
N LEU A 561 16.21 -1.77 -20.86
CA LEU A 561 14.73 -1.90 -21.04
C LEU A 561 14.06 -0.52 -21.33
N PHE A 562 12.72 -0.42 -21.42
CA PHE A 562 12.02 0.82 -21.86
C PHE A 562 11.44 1.70 -20.73
N ILE A 563 11.19 1.16 -19.53
CA ILE A 563 10.62 1.88 -18.38
C ILE A 563 11.55 1.67 -17.18
N TRP A 564 11.85 2.75 -16.47
CA TRP A 564 12.87 2.74 -15.42
C TRP A 564 12.51 3.52 -14.18
N TRP A 565 13.00 3.02 -13.05
CA TRP A 565 12.84 3.64 -11.73
C TRP A 565 14.14 3.55 -10.94
N VAL A 566 14.45 4.63 -10.22
CA VAL A 566 15.50 4.61 -9.20
C VAL A 566 14.91 5.05 -7.86
N CYS A 567 15.06 4.21 -6.85
CA CYS A 567 14.76 4.55 -5.46
C CYS A 567 16.05 4.95 -4.74
N PHE A 568 16.04 6.10 -4.08
CA PHE A 568 17.20 6.63 -3.34
C PHE A 568 16.91 6.62 -1.85
N PHE A 569 17.86 6.08 -1.11
CA PHE A 569 17.82 6.09 0.35
C PHE A 569 18.89 6.98 0.91
N PHE A 570 18.58 7.64 2.01
CA PHE A 570 19.58 8.35 2.77
C PHE A 570 19.33 8.08 4.25
N SER A 571 20.32 7.51 4.92
CA SER A 571 20.31 7.32 6.38
C SER A 571 21.62 7.84 6.98
N GLY A 572 21.54 8.70 8.00
CA GLY A 572 22.68 9.27 8.71
C GLY A 572 22.53 9.18 10.23
N GLY A 573 23.64 9.10 10.97
CA GLY A 573 23.65 8.95 12.43
C GLY A 573 24.59 9.91 13.16
N ARG A 574 24.32 10.12 14.46
CA ARG A 574 25.20 10.77 15.45
C ARG A 574 26.11 9.71 16.10
N GLN A 575 27.32 10.07 16.53
CA GLN A 575 28.17 9.26 17.44
C GLN A 575 28.11 9.94 18.83
N GLU A 576 27.90 9.26 19.96
CA GLU A 576 28.96 8.61 20.77
C GLU A 576 28.47 7.88 22.05
N ARG A 577 29.35 6.97 22.54
CA ARG A 577 29.55 6.37 23.89
C ARG A 577 28.55 5.36 24.47
N GLN A 578 29.02 4.10 24.53
CA GLN A 578 28.78 3.06 25.54
C GLN A 578 27.67 3.32 26.57
N SER A 579 26.43 3.05 26.17
CA SER A 579 25.39 2.35 26.93
C SER A 579 24.13 2.40 26.06
N CYS A 580 23.22 1.45 26.27
CA CYS A 580 22.18 1.04 25.34
C CYS A 580 21.33 2.19 24.74
N TYR A 581 20.75 1.89 23.56
CA TYR A 581 19.83 2.67 22.72
C TYR A 581 20.48 3.54 21.64
N SER A 582 20.41 3.05 20.40
CA SER A 582 20.90 3.71 19.18
C SER A 582 20.10 4.98 18.87
N SER A 583 20.69 6.16 19.11
CA SER A 583 20.21 7.44 18.57
C SER A 583 20.75 7.61 17.14
N MET A 584 19.84 7.66 16.16
CA MET A 584 20.15 7.89 14.74
C MET A 584 19.30 9.10 14.32
N SER A 585 19.92 10.13 13.74
CA SER A 585 19.30 11.45 13.60
C SER A 585 18.46 11.63 12.34
N LEU A 586 18.57 10.81 11.29
CA LEU A 586 17.63 10.82 10.16
C LEU A 586 17.54 9.42 9.55
N LYS A 587 16.38 8.79 9.66
CA LYS A 587 16.14 7.43 9.13
C LYS A 587 15.21 7.48 7.91
N THR A 588 15.77 7.05 6.78
CA THR A 588 15.09 6.65 5.54
C THR A 588 14.36 7.78 4.80
N CYS A 589 15.07 8.59 4.02
CA CYS A 589 14.43 9.42 2.98
C CYS A 589 14.29 8.62 1.69
N CYS A 590 13.14 8.72 1.02
CA CYS A 590 12.87 8.00 -0.22
C CYS A 590 12.58 9.00 -1.34
N SER A 591 13.06 8.73 -2.54
CA SER A 591 12.61 9.45 -3.73
C SER A 591 12.47 8.50 -4.90
N LYS A 592 11.70 8.94 -5.87
CA LYS A 592 11.34 8.22 -7.07
C LYS A 592 11.55 9.14 -8.27
N SER A 593 12.13 8.62 -9.33
CA SER A 593 12.09 9.26 -10.65
C SER A 593 11.70 8.26 -11.72
N SER A 594 10.70 8.64 -12.52
CA SER A 594 10.25 7.88 -13.68
C SER A 594 10.99 8.36 -14.92
N LEU A 595 11.40 7.39 -15.73
CA LEU A 595 12.33 7.55 -16.84
C LEU A 595 11.68 6.85 -18.05
N ILE A 596 11.30 7.63 -19.06
CA ILE A 596 10.75 7.11 -20.30
C ILE A 596 11.76 7.41 -21.40
N THR A 597 12.39 6.36 -21.96
CA THR A 597 13.27 6.51 -23.12
C THR A 597 12.41 6.74 -24.36
N ARG A 598 12.45 7.95 -24.94
CA ARG A 598 11.84 8.20 -26.26
C ARG A 598 12.66 7.51 -27.34
N SER A 599 12.28 6.28 -27.65
CA SER A 599 12.58 5.64 -28.93
C SER A 599 11.39 4.74 -29.27
N HIS A 600 10.47 5.30 -30.07
CA HIS A 600 9.23 4.70 -30.56
C HIS A 600 8.28 4.10 -29.51
N ILE A 601 7.75 4.95 -28.63
CA ILE A 601 6.42 4.74 -28.04
C ILE A 601 5.50 5.81 -28.64
N VAL A 602 5.02 5.55 -29.86
CA VAL A 602 3.70 6.04 -30.30
C VAL A 602 2.72 4.96 -29.87
N ALA A 603 2.41 4.93 -28.58
CA ALA A 603 1.33 4.15 -28.01
C ALA A 603 0.64 4.99 -26.93
N LEU A 604 0.26 6.21 -27.31
CA LEU A 604 -0.71 7.08 -26.66
C LEU A 604 -1.23 8.00 -27.77
N HIS A 605 -2.55 7.96 -28.01
CA HIS A 605 -3.33 8.55 -29.12
C HIS A 605 -3.41 7.79 -30.46
N VAL A 606 -3.97 6.57 -30.43
CA VAL A 606 -4.53 5.93 -31.64
C VAL A 606 -5.96 6.42 -31.97
N SER A 607 -6.64 7.14 -31.06
CA SER A 607 -7.99 7.67 -31.32
C SER A 607 -8.03 9.00 -32.07
N GLU A 608 -6.96 9.82 -32.05
CA GLU A 608 -6.93 11.11 -32.76
C GLU A 608 -6.25 11.04 -34.15
N LEU A 609 -5.33 10.11 -34.36
CA LEU A 609 -4.72 9.86 -35.68
C LEU A 609 -5.68 9.17 -36.66
N ALA A 610 -6.67 8.40 -36.18
CA ALA A 610 -7.72 7.83 -37.02
C ALA A 610 -8.65 8.91 -37.62
N ARG A 611 -8.87 10.03 -36.91
CA ARG A 611 -9.65 11.16 -37.45
C ARG A 611 -8.85 12.01 -38.44
N PHE A 612 -7.54 12.12 -38.26
CA PHE A 612 -6.67 12.84 -39.20
C PHE A 612 -6.41 12.06 -40.49
N LEU A 613 -6.26 10.72 -40.43
CA LEU A 613 -6.07 9.89 -41.64
C LEU A 613 -7.34 9.76 -42.50
N ILE A 614 -8.54 9.79 -41.91
CA ILE A 614 -9.79 9.74 -42.67
C ILE A 614 -10.05 11.07 -43.41
N LEU A 615 -9.68 12.21 -42.83
CA LEU A 615 -9.78 13.52 -43.50
C LEU A 615 -8.67 13.73 -44.57
N PHE A 616 -7.51 13.10 -44.40
CA PHE A 616 -6.42 13.17 -45.39
C PHE A 616 -6.64 12.24 -46.60
N LEU A 617 -7.29 11.07 -46.41
CA LEU A 617 -7.59 10.13 -47.49
C LEU A 617 -8.76 10.54 -48.39
N ILE A 618 -9.71 11.35 -47.88
CA ILE A 618 -10.79 11.93 -48.70
C ILE A 618 -10.27 13.06 -49.61
N SER A 619 -9.16 13.72 -49.23
CA SER A 619 -8.54 14.80 -49.99
C SER A 619 -7.69 14.31 -51.19
N MET A 620 -7.18 13.06 -51.16
CA MET A 620 -6.33 12.52 -52.22
C MET A 620 -7.06 11.68 -53.29
N GLN A 621 -8.38 11.52 -53.22
CA GLN A 621 -9.15 10.74 -54.20
C GLN A 621 -9.74 11.53 -55.38
N PHE A 622 -9.54 12.86 -55.46
CA PHE A 622 -9.83 13.66 -56.65
C PHE A 622 -8.54 14.27 -57.22
N GLY A 623 -7.79 13.46 -57.95
CA GLY A 623 -6.56 13.88 -58.63
C GLY A 623 -6.15 12.90 -59.71
N ASN A 624 -6.87 12.93 -60.83
CA ASN A 624 -6.48 12.60 -62.22
C ASN A 624 -5.32 11.58 -62.44
N THR A 625 -5.59 10.36 -62.91
CA THR A 625 -5.73 9.88 -64.32
C THR A 625 -4.52 9.06 -64.79
N GLY A 626 -4.73 7.85 -65.33
CA GLY A 626 -3.80 7.26 -66.30
C GLY A 626 -3.58 5.73 -66.35
N ILE A 627 -4.51 4.98 -66.96
CA ILE A 627 -4.31 3.85 -67.92
C ILE A 627 -3.62 2.52 -67.47
N GLN A 628 -4.48 1.50 -67.23
CA GLN A 628 -4.58 0.10 -67.75
C GLN A 628 -3.43 -0.98 -67.76
N PRO A 629 -3.79 -2.31 -67.77
CA PRO A 629 -3.15 -3.37 -66.96
C PRO A 629 -2.63 -4.62 -67.72
N ALA A 630 -1.89 -5.51 -67.04
CA ALA A 630 -1.88 -6.97 -67.29
C ALA A 630 -1.06 -7.75 -66.23
N GLY A 631 -1.51 -8.95 -65.85
CA GLY A 631 -0.62 -10.05 -65.43
C GLY A 631 -0.85 -10.66 -64.04
N THR A 632 -1.72 -11.68 -63.99
CA THR A 632 -1.96 -12.62 -62.88
C THR A 632 -0.75 -13.49 -62.51
N ASN A 633 -0.57 -13.80 -61.21
CA ASN A 633 -0.13 -15.14 -60.78
C ASN A 633 -0.47 -15.44 -59.31
N HIS A 634 -1.12 -16.57 -59.10
CA HIS A 634 -1.57 -17.14 -57.83
C HIS A 634 -0.41 -17.67 -56.96
N ARG A 635 -0.47 -17.42 -55.64
CA ARG A 635 0.00 -18.35 -54.60
C ARG A 635 -1.00 -18.35 -53.45
N GLY A 636 -1.55 -19.51 -53.15
CA GLY A 636 -2.56 -19.72 -52.12
C GLY A 636 -1.98 -19.59 -50.72
N VAL A 637 -2.64 -18.79 -49.90
CA VAL A 637 -2.53 -18.78 -48.44
C VAL A 637 -3.88 -19.28 -47.94
N HIS A 638 -3.91 -20.43 -47.27
CA HIS A 638 -5.11 -20.90 -46.58
C HIS A 638 -5.14 -20.27 -45.18
N THR A 639 -6.08 -19.37 -44.96
CA THR A 639 -6.42 -18.83 -43.63
C THR A 639 -7.76 -19.45 -43.23
N LEU A 640 -7.77 -20.22 -42.15
CA LEU A 640 -8.99 -20.71 -41.51
C LEU A 640 -9.70 -19.52 -40.84
N GLN A 641 -10.87 -19.14 -41.37
CA GLN A 641 -11.76 -18.15 -40.78
C GLN A 641 -12.52 -18.77 -39.59
N ALA A 642 -12.42 -18.12 -38.44
CA ALA A 642 -13.25 -18.39 -37.28
C ALA A 642 -14.67 -17.82 -37.49
N TRP A 643 -15.65 -18.63 -37.11
CA TRP A 643 -17.09 -18.36 -37.09
C TRP A 643 -17.43 -17.11 -36.23
N GLN A 644 -18.23 -16.20 -36.77
CA GLN A 644 -18.85 -15.10 -36.02
C GLN A 644 -20.14 -15.59 -35.32
N PRO A 645 -20.42 -15.18 -34.07
CA PRO A 645 -21.76 -15.27 -33.49
C PRO A 645 -22.65 -14.11 -33.97
N PRO A 646 -23.99 -14.28 -34.04
CA PRO A 646 -24.90 -13.25 -34.54
C PRO A 646 -25.07 -12.10 -33.54
N ALA A 647 -25.18 -10.88 -34.06
CA ALA A 647 -25.45 -9.67 -33.30
C ALA A 647 -26.87 -9.68 -32.69
N PRO A 648 -27.08 -9.07 -31.50
CA PRO A 648 -28.41 -8.88 -30.94
C PRO A 648 -29.15 -7.73 -31.65
N GLY A 649 -30.40 -7.99 -32.03
CA GLY A 649 -31.42 -6.97 -32.30
C GLY A 649 -32.20 -6.62 -31.06
#